data_AF-L5N8T2-F1
#
_entry.id   AF-L5N8T2-F1
#
_cell.length_a   1.000
_cell.length_b   1.000
_cell.length_c   1.000
_cell.angle_alpha   90.00
_cell.angle_beta   90.00
_cell.angle_gamma   90.00
#
_symmetry.space_group_name_H-M   'P 1'
#
loop_
_entity.id
_entity.type
_entity.pdbx_description
1 polymer ?
#
loop_
_entity_poly.entity_id
_entity_poly.type
_entity_poly.pdbx_seq_one_letter_code
_entity_poly.pdbx_strand_id
1 'polypeptide(L)'
;MVDFGKLLGDENQNSPIKPKEIFESNVRSNQFPYLRSDQEKILQEWFEKRDLKDNIVKMNTGGGKTAVGLLQLQSSLNENLGPALYLCLDKLLVEQVLGDAEDLGIDCVTFEDRNFPEEFLNSEAILVTTFAKLFNAKTVFGVEGDGSKDVINIGSVIIDDAHAALNKAREVFSLSFDNQSDIYQKLVPMFKDSLVAQSRGTALDVLEGRDSYGVLMVPYWAWIDRINEITTLLSEHSDDESLKFKWPLVRDFLEHYFVYISSHRIELSPKCLPIQKLPSFHRAQRRIFMSATLNDDSSLIKDFQVNKETVEDPIESDTYSDIGERMIIAPQNIDKNLKPFDIAGAFSKLKNYNVVTLVSSDNRASLWQDNFFNKPAPSEISQIINNLKESIGHKVVLSNRYDGVDLPGDSCRILIIDDLPSATTLHEQYSLYARPDSRLMRMNQAQKIEQGFGRSVRSVNDYSVVIILGKDLVSIISTNEFQRHLSPQTVTQINLGTQVAALASRESGSSMKQLGETIKQVLDRDPEWIKLHRQRITSSGSPEKDISLIDVAIKEREAFDLACSNQSIRAADTIRQFINTKESFVKDDQAWFLQLSASYLYNGDKSRSMEVQLAAHTKNTFLLKPPSGINYKKLTSKQTRQALKIKQFISSFTEANSIVLHVTKLLDDIAFKPDSSTLFERSFTRLGECLGFDTQQPEAEFNNGCDILWNIYDDEFLVIEAKNEVKTERDLIYKSESEQISSSDNWFKKHYPDKNGTPVLIHPSNKLHHEAFTPSNTGIINEKGLGELKENVNGFFTTLAQREPHLWTPEEILGILKTYMLERRQLSTYLTPVEEK
;
A
#
# COMPACT_ATOMS: atom_id res chain seq x y z
N MET A 1 -32.20 -13.11 55.35
CA MET A 1 -32.39 -12.80 53.92
C MET A 1 -33.00 -14.03 53.26
N VAL A 2 -33.97 -13.87 52.37
CA VAL A 2 -34.49 -15.00 51.58
C VAL A 2 -33.41 -15.40 50.59
N ASP A 3 -33.03 -16.67 50.61
CA ASP A 3 -32.08 -17.27 49.67
C ASP A 3 -32.88 -17.81 48.48
N PHE A 4 -32.96 -17.00 47.42
CA PHE A 4 -33.65 -17.36 46.18
C PHE A 4 -32.99 -18.54 45.47
N GLY A 5 -31.73 -18.87 45.78
CA GLY A 5 -31.02 -20.03 45.24
C GLY A 5 -31.68 -21.36 45.60
N LYS A 6 -32.42 -21.42 46.72
CA LYS A 6 -33.19 -22.61 47.12
C LYS A 6 -34.46 -22.84 46.30
N LEU A 7 -34.85 -21.89 45.45
CA LEU A 7 -36.00 -22.01 44.53
C LEU A 7 -35.59 -22.43 43.12
N LEU A 8 -34.29 -22.41 42.81
CA LEU A 8 -33.73 -23.03 41.62
C LEU A 8 -33.59 -24.53 41.91
N GLY A 9 -34.60 -25.33 41.53
CA GLY A 9 -34.50 -26.79 41.60
C GLY A 9 -33.44 -27.34 40.63
N ASP A 10 -33.03 -28.60 40.82
CA ASP A 10 -32.12 -29.39 39.95
C ASP A 10 -32.68 -29.61 38.52
N GLU A 11 -33.20 -28.59 37.86
CA GLU A 11 -33.49 -28.64 36.44
C GLU A 11 -32.21 -28.36 35.68
N ASN A 12 -31.66 -29.39 35.02
CA ASN A 12 -30.69 -29.26 33.94
C ASN A 12 -31.32 -28.44 32.80
N GLN A 13 -31.40 -27.11 32.96
CA GLN A 13 -31.69 -26.21 31.86
C GLN A 13 -30.40 -26.10 31.05
N ASN A 14 -30.37 -26.75 29.89
CA ASN A 14 -29.30 -26.55 28.92
C ASN A 14 -29.21 -25.05 28.61
N SER A 15 -28.02 -24.47 28.75
CA SER A 15 -27.76 -23.06 28.43
C SER A 15 -28.26 -22.75 27.01
N PRO A 16 -28.96 -21.63 26.79
CA PRO A 16 -29.49 -21.28 25.48
C PRO A 16 -28.34 -21.18 24.47
N ILE A 17 -28.49 -21.75 23.29
CA ILE A 17 -27.43 -21.74 22.27
C ILE A 17 -27.64 -20.60 21.27
N LYS A 18 -28.89 -20.17 21.02
CA LYS A 18 -29.13 -19.07 20.08
C LYS A 18 -28.71 -17.73 20.69
N PRO A 19 -27.94 -16.90 19.97
CA PRO A 19 -27.50 -15.60 20.47
C PRO A 19 -28.61 -14.70 21.01
N LYS A 20 -29.79 -14.69 20.37
CA LYS A 20 -30.95 -13.92 20.83
C LYS A 20 -31.53 -14.44 22.15
N GLU A 21 -31.51 -15.76 22.36
CA GLU A 21 -31.98 -16.40 23.59
C GLU A 21 -30.94 -16.27 24.73
N ILE A 22 -29.65 -16.06 24.42
CA ILE A 22 -28.54 -15.77 25.36
C ILE A 22 -28.53 -14.30 25.79
N PHE A 23 -28.64 -13.38 24.81
CA PHE A 23 -29.31 -12.09 25.05
C PHE A 23 -30.73 -12.41 25.58
N GLU A 24 -31.68 -11.55 25.89
CA GLU A 24 -32.91 -11.97 26.61
C GLU A 24 -32.66 -12.65 28.00
N SER A 25 -32.04 -13.83 28.13
CA SER A 25 -31.77 -14.55 29.40
C SER A 25 -30.74 -13.88 30.32
N ASN A 26 -29.68 -13.27 29.77
CA ASN A 26 -28.66 -12.63 30.63
C ASN A 26 -29.23 -11.46 31.45
N VAL A 27 -28.71 -11.29 32.66
CA VAL A 27 -28.90 -10.06 33.45
C VAL A 27 -27.98 -8.99 32.86
N ARG A 28 -28.57 -7.97 32.24
CA ARG A 28 -27.85 -6.94 31.47
C ARG A 28 -28.11 -5.54 32.03
N SER A 29 -27.20 -4.63 31.75
CA SER A 29 -27.36 -3.21 32.09
C SER A 29 -28.27 -2.49 31.09
N ASN A 30 -28.71 -1.28 31.46
CA ASN A 30 -29.55 -0.43 30.60
C ASN A 30 -28.83 0.06 29.32
N GLN A 31 -27.52 -0.18 29.18
CA GLN A 31 -26.77 0.13 27.97
C GLN A 31 -27.16 -0.80 26.80
N PHE A 32 -27.60 -2.03 27.12
CA PHE A 32 -28.04 -3.03 26.14
C PHE A 32 -29.51 -3.43 26.36
N PRO A 33 -30.46 -2.50 26.14
CA PRO A 33 -31.88 -2.77 26.38
C PRO A 33 -32.49 -3.73 25.35
N TYR A 34 -31.97 -3.75 24.12
CA TYR A 34 -32.38 -4.63 23.03
C TYR A 34 -31.25 -4.78 22.01
N LEU A 35 -31.28 -5.87 21.22
CA LEU A 35 -30.44 -6.02 20.04
C LEU A 35 -30.97 -5.13 18.91
N ARG A 36 -30.09 -4.39 18.25
CA ARG A 36 -30.44 -3.60 17.06
C ARG A 36 -30.79 -4.55 15.90
N SER A 37 -31.59 -4.09 14.94
CA SER A 37 -32.02 -4.89 13.78
C SER A 37 -30.85 -5.56 13.06
N ASP A 38 -29.77 -4.83 12.86
CA ASP A 38 -28.60 -5.31 12.12
C ASP A 38 -27.83 -6.35 12.93
N GLN A 39 -27.77 -6.20 14.26
CA GLN A 39 -27.18 -7.19 15.16
C GLN A 39 -28.00 -8.47 15.16
N GLU A 40 -29.33 -8.39 15.25
CA GLU A 40 -30.21 -9.56 15.20
C GLU A 40 -30.05 -10.32 13.88
N LYS A 41 -30.06 -9.60 12.74
CA LYS A 41 -29.91 -10.20 11.42
C LYS A 41 -28.57 -10.94 11.30
N ILE A 42 -27.47 -10.29 11.68
CA ILE A 42 -26.13 -10.87 11.60
C ILE A 42 -26.00 -12.09 12.50
N LEU A 43 -26.52 -12.02 13.73
CA LEU A 43 -26.50 -13.15 14.66
C LEU A 43 -27.34 -14.32 14.14
N GLN A 44 -28.49 -14.05 13.51
CA GLN A 44 -29.33 -15.08 12.90
C GLN A 44 -28.62 -15.75 11.72
N GLU A 45 -28.06 -14.98 10.80
CA GLU A 45 -27.36 -15.52 9.64
C GLU A 45 -26.09 -16.29 10.07
N TRP A 46 -25.33 -15.74 11.02
CA TRP A 46 -24.21 -16.44 11.62
C TRP A 46 -24.65 -17.77 12.23
N PHE A 47 -25.77 -17.79 12.96
CA PHE A 47 -26.26 -19.01 13.60
C PHE A 47 -26.57 -20.11 12.59
N GLU A 48 -27.07 -19.77 11.41
CA GLU A 48 -27.28 -20.72 10.30
C GLU A 48 -25.96 -21.24 9.70
N LYS A 49 -24.90 -20.41 9.73
CA LYS A 49 -23.56 -20.71 9.19
C LYS A 49 -22.53 -21.14 10.26
N ARG A 50 -22.92 -21.30 11.52
CA ARG A 50 -22.00 -21.48 12.68
C ARG A 50 -21.22 -22.80 12.68
N ASP A 51 -21.67 -23.79 11.91
CA ASP A 51 -21.01 -25.09 11.77
C ASP A 51 -19.81 -25.01 10.80
N LEU A 52 -19.67 -23.90 10.06
CA LEU A 52 -18.47 -23.62 9.27
C LEU A 52 -17.29 -23.33 10.19
N LYS A 53 -16.10 -23.80 9.80
CA LYS A 53 -14.85 -23.48 10.52
C LYS A 53 -14.61 -21.98 10.58
N ASP A 54 -14.86 -21.28 9.48
CA ASP A 54 -14.58 -19.85 9.33
C ASP A 54 -15.84 -19.07 9.00
N ASN A 55 -16.04 -17.94 9.69
CA ASN A 55 -17.05 -16.95 9.35
C ASN A 55 -16.41 -15.56 9.21
N ILE A 56 -16.79 -14.81 8.18
CA ILE A 56 -16.45 -13.39 8.04
C ILE A 56 -17.72 -12.60 8.34
N VAL A 57 -17.64 -11.69 9.31
CA VAL A 57 -18.74 -10.82 9.73
C VAL A 57 -18.36 -9.38 9.40
N LYS A 58 -19.08 -8.77 8.46
CA LYS A 58 -18.87 -7.36 8.10
C LYS A 58 -19.95 -6.50 8.71
N MET A 59 -19.51 -5.57 9.55
CA MET A 59 -20.35 -4.64 10.27
C MET A 59 -19.73 -3.25 10.23
N ASN A 60 -20.56 -2.26 9.93
CA ASN A 60 -20.19 -0.86 10.03
C ASN A 60 -19.60 -0.55 11.40
N THR A 61 -18.65 0.37 11.43
CA THR A 61 -18.05 0.84 12.68
C THR A 61 -19.14 1.47 13.56
N GLY A 62 -19.15 1.18 14.87
CA GLY A 62 -20.24 1.59 15.76
C GLY A 62 -21.53 0.74 15.67
N GLY A 63 -21.58 -0.26 14.78
CA GLY A 63 -22.69 -1.22 14.65
C GLY A 63 -22.84 -2.21 15.82
N GLY A 64 -21.99 -2.12 16.85
CA GLY A 64 -22.01 -2.99 18.03
C GLY A 64 -21.40 -4.37 17.79
N LYS A 65 -20.23 -4.41 17.11
CA LYS A 65 -19.45 -5.63 16.83
C LYS A 65 -19.07 -6.39 18.08
N THR A 66 -18.67 -5.70 19.15
CA THR A 66 -18.32 -6.32 20.43
C THR A 66 -19.45 -7.19 20.96
N ALA A 67 -20.67 -6.65 21.02
CA ALA A 67 -21.84 -7.39 21.50
C ALA A 67 -22.14 -8.62 20.64
N VAL A 68 -22.07 -8.48 19.30
CA VAL A 68 -22.24 -9.60 18.37
C VAL A 68 -21.18 -10.67 18.62
N GLY A 69 -19.91 -10.29 18.69
CA GLY A 69 -18.81 -11.22 18.92
C GLY A 69 -18.89 -11.96 20.26
N LEU A 70 -19.19 -11.24 21.34
CA LEU A 70 -19.36 -11.86 22.66
C LEU A 70 -20.52 -12.87 22.68
N LEU A 71 -21.65 -12.55 22.07
CA LEU A 71 -22.78 -13.47 21.95
C LEU A 71 -22.46 -14.70 21.09
N GLN A 72 -21.67 -14.54 20.02
CA GLN A 72 -21.20 -15.67 19.19
C GLN A 72 -20.26 -16.59 19.97
N LEU A 73 -19.33 -16.06 20.77
CA LEU A 73 -18.46 -16.86 21.61
C LEU A 73 -19.22 -17.52 22.75
N GLN A 74 -20.16 -16.82 23.41
CA GLN A 74 -21.01 -17.43 24.44
C GLN A 74 -21.87 -18.56 23.86
N SER A 75 -22.45 -18.36 22.67
CA SER A 75 -23.15 -19.40 21.93
C SER A 75 -22.24 -20.61 21.67
N SER A 76 -20.98 -20.36 21.31
CA SER A 76 -19.99 -21.42 21.09
C SER A 76 -19.62 -22.18 22.37
N LEU A 77 -19.48 -21.49 23.51
CA LEU A 77 -19.26 -22.13 24.81
C LEU A 77 -20.45 -23.02 25.19
N ASN A 78 -21.68 -22.53 24.99
CA ASN A 78 -22.91 -23.27 25.26
C ASN A 78 -23.07 -24.50 24.33
N GLU A 79 -22.41 -24.51 23.17
CA GLU A 79 -22.31 -25.66 22.26
C GLU A 79 -21.17 -26.64 22.60
N ASN A 80 -20.42 -26.41 23.70
CA ASN A 80 -19.20 -27.15 24.07
C ASN A 80 -18.05 -27.00 23.04
N LEU A 81 -17.97 -25.85 22.37
CA LEU A 81 -16.89 -25.47 21.46
C LEU A 81 -15.92 -24.47 22.12
N GLY A 82 -15.69 -24.64 23.43
CA GLY A 82 -14.68 -23.92 24.20
C GLY A 82 -13.32 -24.63 24.21
N PRO A 83 -12.27 -24.04 24.81
CA PRO A 83 -12.22 -22.68 25.34
C PRO A 83 -12.44 -21.59 24.27
N ALA A 84 -12.98 -20.43 24.65
CA ALA A 84 -13.33 -19.32 23.76
C ALA A 84 -12.41 -18.11 23.95
N LEU A 85 -11.91 -17.54 22.84
CA LEU A 85 -10.90 -16.49 22.84
C LEU A 85 -11.36 -15.27 22.03
N TYR A 86 -11.35 -14.09 22.63
CA TYR A 86 -11.57 -12.80 21.97
C TYR A 86 -10.24 -12.05 21.83
N LEU A 87 -9.78 -11.80 20.60
CA LEU A 87 -8.51 -11.13 20.32
C LEU A 87 -8.71 -9.66 19.92
N CYS A 88 -8.23 -8.76 20.77
CA CYS A 88 -8.22 -7.32 20.53
C CYS A 88 -6.85 -6.85 20.00
N LEU A 89 -6.79 -5.72 19.28
CA LEU A 89 -5.51 -5.24 18.75
C LEU A 89 -4.57 -4.71 19.84
N ASP A 90 -5.09 -4.12 20.91
CA ASP A 90 -4.31 -3.52 21.99
C ASP A 90 -5.00 -3.68 23.35
N LYS A 91 -4.33 -3.21 24.42
CA LYS A 91 -4.84 -3.33 25.79
C LYS A 91 -6.06 -2.45 26.07
N LEU A 92 -6.19 -1.29 25.41
CA LEU A 92 -7.32 -0.40 25.61
C LEU A 92 -8.61 -1.06 25.10
N LEU A 93 -8.52 -1.72 23.93
CA LEU A 93 -9.63 -2.50 23.39
C LEU A 93 -9.98 -3.71 24.28
N VAL A 94 -9.00 -4.33 24.96
CA VAL A 94 -9.29 -5.39 25.94
C VAL A 94 -10.16 -4.86 27.07
N GLU A 95 -9.79 -3.72 27.66
CA GLU A 95 -10.57 -3.09 28.75
C GLU A 95 -11.99 -2.72 28.30
N GLN A 96 -12.14 -2.20 27.07
CA GLN A 96 -13.46 -1.88 26.49
C GLN A 96 -14.34 -3.12 26.32
N VAL A 97 -13.79 -4.21 25.78
CA VAL A 97 -14.54 -5.46 25.59
C VAL A 97 -14.94 -6.09 26.93
N LEU A 98 -14.09 -6.00 27.96
CA LEU A 98 -14.43 -6.48 29.30
C LEU A 98 -15.57 -5.67 29.92
N GLY A 99 -15.58 -4.34 29.76
CA GLY A 99 -16.69 -3.49 30.20
C GLY A 99 -18.00 -3.80 29.48
N ASP A 100 -17.95 -3.92 28.14
CA ASP A 100 -19.11 -4.31 27.33
C ASP A 100 -19.66 -5.69 27.73
N ALA A 101 -18.77 -6.63 28.06
CA ALA A 101 -19.15 -7.98 28.52
C ALA A 101 -19.86 -7.96 29.87
N GLU A 102 -19.37 -7.17 30.84
CA GLU A 102 -20.02 -6.97 32.13
C GLU A 102 -21.43 -6.38 31.94
N ASP A 103 -21.55 -5.34 31.09
CA ASP A 103 -22.84 -4.72 30.75
C ASP A 103 -23.80 -5.70 30.02
N LEU A 104 -23.26 -6.68 29.27
CA LEU A 104 -24.02 -7.75 28.59
C LEU A 104 -24.28 -8.98 29.47
N GLY A 105 -23.75 -9.03 30.70
CA GLY A 105 -23.86 -10.19 31.58
C GLY A 105 -23.21 -11.44 30.99
N ILE A 106 -22.07 -11.29 30.33
CA ILE A 106 -21.28 -12.39 29.74
C ILE A 106 -19.98 -12.51 30.52
N ASP A 107 -19.72 -13.69 31.08
CA ASP A 107 -18.52 -13.93 31.89
C ASP A 107 -17.26 -13.91 31.01
N CYS A 108 -16.43 -12.90 31.24
CA CYS A 108 -15.16 -12.70 30.56
C CYS A 108 -14.01 -12.57 31.57
N VAL A 109 -12.88 -13.16 31.23
CA VAL A 109 -11.65 -13.11 32.03
C VAL A 109 -10.48 -12.58 31.21
N THR A 110 -9.48 -12.02 31.88
CA THR A 110 -8.20 -11.65 31.27
C THR A 110 -7.04 -12.00 32.20
N PHE A 111 -5.81 -11.92 31.73
CA PHE A 111 -4.63 -12.19 32.53
C PHE A 111 -3.45 -11.32 32.08
N GLU A 112 -2.68 -10.83 33.06
CA GLU A 112 -1.44 -10.11 32.78
C GLU A 112 -0.23 -11.06 32.68
N ASP A 113 -0.23 -12.09 33.52
CA ASP A 113 0.87 -13.06 33.71
C ASP A 113 0.99 -14.07 32.55
N ARG A 114 1.60 -15.23 32.83
CA ARG A 114 1.75 -16.34 31.89
C ARG A 114 0.80 -17.50 32.17
N ASN A 115 0.01 -17.44 33.24
CA ASN A 115 -0.92 -18.48 33.63
C ASN A 115 -2.32 -18.13 33.15
N PHE A 116 -3.02 -19.11 32.59
CA PHE A 116 -4.41 -18.97 32.16
C PHE A 116 -5.35 -19.03 33.38
N PRO A 117 -6.43 -18.22 33.40
CA PRO A 117 -7.53 -18.38 34.36
C PRO A 117 -8.17 -19.77 34.24
N GLU A 118 -8.56 -20.37 35.37
CA GLU A 118 -9.17 -21.71 35.39
C GLU A 118 -10.53 -21.70 34.69
N GLU A 119 -11.31 -20.63 34.84
CA GLU A 119 -12.61 -20.42 34.24
C GLU A 119 -12.54 -20.48 32.70
N PHE A 120 -11.46 -19.94 32.13
CA PHE A 120 -11.22 -20.04 30.69
C PHE A 120 -10.90 -21.47 30.25
N LEU A 121 -9.99 -22.15 30.98
CA LEU A 121 -9.62 -23.53 30.66
C LEU A 121 -10.81 -24.49 30.79
N ASN A 122 -11.71 -24.23 31.74
CA ASN A 122 -12.92 -25.00 31.96
C ASN A 122 -14.08 -24.62 31.01
N SER A 123 -13.88 -23.66 30.10
CA SER A 123 -14.92 -23.15 29.19
C SER A 123 -16.12 -22.49 29.91
N GLU A 124 -15.88 -21.96 31.10
CA GLU A 124 -16.86 -21.24 31.92
C GLU A 124 -16.89 -19.73 31.58
N ALA A 125 -15.77 -19.17 31.13
CA ALA A 125 -15.65 -17.76 30.74
C ALA A 125 -14.88 -17.57 29.43
N ILE A 126 -15.18 -16.48 28.72
CA ILE A 126 -14.46 -16.08 27.51
C ILE A 126 -13.15 -15.39 27.91
N LEU A 127 -12.03 -15.78 27.32
CA LEU A 127 -10.76 -15.08 27.51
C LEU A 127 -10.65 -13.89 26.55
N VAL A 128 -10.54 -12.68 27.10
CA VAL A 128 -10.29 -11.46 26.33
C VAL A 128 -8.82 -11.08 26.47
N THR A 129 -8.08 -11.02 25.36
CA THR A 129 -6.66 -10.67 25.37
C THR A 129 -6.21 -10.01 24.07
N THR A 130 -4.93 -9.63 24.00
CA THR A 130 -4.39 -8.98 22.80
C THR A 130 -3.99 -9.99 21.73
N PHE A 131 -4.13 -9.61 20.46
CA PHE A 131 -3.67 -10.36 19.30
C PHE A 131 -2.19 -10.76 19.44
N ALA A 132 -1.36 -9.84 19.94
CA ALA A 132 0.06 -10.07 20.17
C ALA A 132 0.36 -11.15 21.23
N LYS A 133 -0.53 -11.42 22.19
CA LYS A 133 -0.35 -12.51 23.17
C LYS A 133 -0.44 -13.89 22.52
N LEU A 134 -1.25 -14.03 21.46
CA LEU A 134 -1.34 -15.25 20.66
C LEU A 134 -0.30 -15.30 19.53
N PHE A 135 -0.17 -14.21 18.77
CA PHE A 135 0.69 -14.11 17.59
C PHE A 135 2.11 -13.62 17.95
N ASN A 136 2.93 -14.50 18.52
CA ASN A 136 4.37 -14.27 18.70
C ASN A 136 5.10 -15.59 18.95
N ALA A 137 6.43 -15.61 18.78
CA ALA A 137 7.23 -16.82 18.91
C ALA A 137 7.43 -17.33 20.35
N LYS A 138 7.03 -16.57 21.37
CA LYS A 138 7.07 -16.96 22.80
C LYS A 138 5.67 -17.00 23.42
N THR A 139 4.65 -17.16 22.58
CA THR A 139 3.24 -17.14 22.96
C THR A 139 2.96 -18.10 24.12
N VAL A 140 2.05 -17.71 25.01
CA VAL A 140 1.60 -18.59 26.11
C VAL A 140 0.70 -19.71 25.61
N PHE A 141 0.23 -19.63 24.37
CA PHE A 141 -0.62 -20.63 23.74
C PHE A 141 0.17 -21.79 23.09
N GLY A 142 1.50 -21.74 23.12
CA GLY A 142 2.39 -22.75 22.52
C GLY A 142 2.67 -22.50 21.03
N VAL A 143 3.83 -22.99 20.57
CA VAL A 143 4.31 -22.87 19.18
C VAL A 143 4.60 -24.27 18.64
N GLU A 144 4.19 -24.55 17.41
CA GLU A 144 4.42 -25.88 16.81
C GLU A 144 5.93 -26.16 16.63
N GLY A 145 6.37 -27.29 17.19
CA GLY A 145 7.78 -27.69 17.19
C GLY A 145 8.64 -27.03 18.29
N ASP A 146 8.04 -26.25 19.19
CA ASP A 146 8.69 -25.76 20.41
C ASP A 146 8.17 -26.54 21.63
N GLY A 147 9.05 -27.29 22.29
CA GLY A 147 8.71 -28.08 23.48
C GLY A 147 8.73 -27.30 24.79
N SER A 148 8.98 -25.99 24.76
CA SER A 148 9.07 -25.17 25.99
C SER A 148 7.71 -24.88 26.64
N LYS A 149 6.61 -25.00 25.88
CA LYS A 149 5.24 -24.81 26.35
C LYS A 149 4.28 -25.74 25.61
N ASP A 150 3.31 -26.25 26.35
CA ASP A 150 2.23 -27.03 25.75
C ASP A 150 1.31 -26.16 24.89
N VAL A 151 0.78 -26.78 23.84
CA VAL A 151 -0.21 -26.15 22.97
C VAL A 151 -1.56 -26.15 23.66
N ILE A 152 -2.16 -24.98 23.81
CA ILE A 152 -3.52 -24.86 24.31
C ILE A 152 -4.51 -25.07 23.16
N ASN A 153 -5.37 -26.07 23.28
CA ASN A 153 -6.45 -26.26 22.31
C ASN A 153 -7.52 -25.20 22.55
N ILE A 154 -7.79 -24.40 21.51
CA ILE A 154 -8.86 -23.39 21.52
C ILE A 154 -10.01 -23.95 20.69
N GLY A 155 -11.23 -23.90 21.22
CA GLY A 155 -12.42 -24.31 20.48
C GLY A 155 -12.87 -23.22 19.52
N SER A 156 -13.02 -21.99 20.03
CA SER A 156 -13.55 -20.86 19.28
C SER A 156 -12.72 -19.58 19.46
N VAL A 157 -12.46 -18.85 18.38
CA VAL A 157 -11.69 -17.60 18.40
C VAL A 157 -12.34 -16.50 17.56
N ILE A 158 -12.37 -15.30 18.11
CA ILE A 158 -12.69 -14.07 17.41
C ILE A 158 -11.41 -13.27 17.16
N ILE A 159 -11.26 -12.79 15.92
CA ILE A 159 -10.36 -11.71 15.57
C ILE A 159 -11.21 -10.47 15.33
N ASP A 160 -11.09 -9.51 16.25
CA ASP A 160 -11.66 -8.18 16.06
C ASP A 160 -10.74 -7.35 15.15
N ASP A 161 -11.35 -6.55 14.27
CA ASP A 161 -10.69 -5.82 13.19
C ASP A 161 -9.67 -6.67 12.39
N ALA A 162 -10.20 -7.63 11.63
CA ALA A 162 -9.40 -8.60 10.88
C ALA A 162 -8.38 -7.98 9.91
N HIS A 163 -8.63 -6.78 9.38
CA HIS A 163 -7.69 -6.11 8.45
C HIS A 163 -6.43 -5.64 9.19
N ALA A 164 -6.61 -4.97 10.33
CA ALA A 164 -5.48 -4.57 11.17
C ALA A 164 -4.75 -5.79 11.76
N ALA A 165 -5.47 -6.85 12.13
CA ALA A 165 -4.89 -8.10 12.61
C ALA A 165 -4.02 -8.79 11.55
N LEU A 166 -4.43 -8.80 10.27
CA LEU A 166 -3.61 -9.30 9.16
C LEU A 166 -2.27 -8.57 9.06
N ASN A 167 -2.28 -7.23 9.17
CA ASN A 167 -1.05 -6.44 9.13
C ASN A 167 -0.11 -6.79 10.29
N LYS A 168 -0.64 -6.96 11.51
CA LYS A 168 0.14 -7.42 12.66
C LYS A 168 0.68 -8.84 12.47
N ALA A 169 -0.12 -9.75 11.90
CA ALA A 169 0.34 -11.10 11.59
C ALA A 169 1.54 -11.07 10.63
N ARG A 170 1.45 -10.32 9.52
CA ARG A 170 2.55 -10.15 8.56
C ARG A 170 3.82 -9.62 9.22
N GLU A 171 3.69 -8.66 10.14
CA GLU A 171 4.82 -8.12 10.91
C GLU A 171 5.51 -9.17 11.80
N VAL A 172 4.73 -10.03 12.47
CA VAL A 172 5.24 -11.10 13.34
C VAL A 172 6.10 -12.10 12.57
N PHE A 173 5.72 -12.42 11.33
CA PHE A 173 6.46 -13.36 10.48
C PHE A 173 7.53 -12.70 9.59
N SER A 174 7.65 -11.37 9.59
CA SER A 174 8.67 -10.65 8.81
C SER A 174 9.86 -10.25 9.65
N LEU A 175 11.07 -10.26 9.08
CA LEU A 175 12.28 -9.78 9.74
C LEU A 175 12.74 -8.48 9.09
N SER A 176 13.23 -7.54 9.90
CA SER A 176 13.76 -6.27 9.42
C SER A 176 14.94 -5.85 10.28
N PHE A 177 16.05 -5.48 9.65
CA PHE A 177 17.28 -5.12 10.33
C PHE A 177 17.83 -3.82 9.73
N ASP A 178 17.92 -2.78 10.54
CA ASP A 178 18.44 -1.48 10.12
C ASP A 178 19.94 -1.55 9.81
N ASN A 179 20.43 -0.58 9.04
CA ASN A 179 21.81 -0.53 8.59
C ASN A 179 22.85 -0.46 9.72
N GLN A 180 22.45 -0.06 10.93
CA GLN A 180 23.30 -0.05 12.12
C GLN A 180 23.39 -1.41 12.84
N SER A 181 22.56 -2.38 12.47
CA SER A 181 22.57 -3.70 13.10
C SER A 181 23.73 -4.57 12.61
N ASP A 182 24.29 -5.40 13.51
CA ASP A 182 25.34 -6.37 13.18
C ASP A 182 24.87 -7.37 12.11
N ILE A 183 23.59 -7.77 12.17
CA ILE A 183 22.96 -8.66 11.18
C ILE A 183 23.00 -8.03 9.79
N TYR A 184 22.63 -6.75 9.65
CA TYR A 184 22.71 -6.05 8.35
C TYR A 184 24.14 -6.02 7.82
N GLN A 185 25.09 -5.62 8.68
CA GLN A 185 26.50 -5.48 8.31
C GLN A 185 27.14 -6.80 7.88
N LYS A 186 26.66 -7.94 8.39
CA LYS A 186 27.11 -9.28 8.00
C LYS A 186 26.36 -9.84 6.78
N LEU A 187 25.04 -9.65 6.69
CA LEU A 187 24.22 -10.21 5.60
C LEU A 187 24.47 -9.52 4.27
N VAL A 188 24.48 -8.18 4.25
CA VAL A 188 24.54 -7.42 2.98
C VAL A 188 25.80 -7.76 2.15
N PRO A 189 27.02 -7.84 2.74
CA PRO A 189 28.21 -8.25 2.00
C PRO A 189 28.12 -9.63 1.34
N MET A 190 27.38 -10.59 1.91
CA MET A 190 27.23 -11.95 1.36
C MET A 190 26.59 -11.95 -0.04
N PHE A 191 25.81 -10.92 -0.36
CA PHE A 191 25.06 -10.81 -1.60
C PHE A 191 25.54 -9.71 -2.54
N LYS A 192 26.57 -8.92 -2.14
CA LYS A 192 27.08 -7.78 -2.92
C LYS A 192 27.29 -8.12 -4.39
N ASP A 193 28.02 -9.21 -4.67
CA ASP A 193 28.32 -9.62 -6.05
C ASP A 193 27.06 -10.01 -6.83
N SER A 194 26.11 -10.68 -6.17
CA SER A 194 24.85 -11.09 -6.80
C SER A 194 23.97 -9.87 -7.12
N LEU A 195 23.95 -8.86 -6.24
CA LEU A 195 23.22 -7.61 -6.43
C LEU A 195 23.86 -6.76 -7.54
N VAL A 196 25.18 -6.61 -7.53
CA VAL A 196 25.93 -5.93 -8.59
C VAL A 196 25.74 -6.63 -9.95
N ALA A 197 25.61 -7.96 -9.94
CA ALA A 197 25.27 -8.70 -11.15
C ALA A 197 23.84 -8.46 -11.64
N GLN A 198 22.90 -8.02 -10.79
CA GLN A 198 21.56 -7.61 -11.22
C GLN A 198 21.63 -6.26 -11.93
N SER A 199 22.10 -5.22 -11.23
CA SER A 199 22.22 -3.85 -11.72
C SER A 199 23.42 -3.16 -11.06
N ARG A 200 24.53 -3.02 -11.80
CA ARG A 200 25.80 -2.56 -11.23
C ARG A 200 25.71 -1.17 -10.62
N GLY A 201 25.22 -0.17 -11.37
CA GLY A 201 25.10 1.21 -10.92
C GLY A 201 24.20 1.32 -9.69
N THR A 202 22.93 0.94 -9.84
CA THR A 202 21.93 0.97 -8.76
C THR A 202 22.39 0.20 -7.52
N ALA A 203 22.99 -0.98 -7.67
CA ALA A 203 23.45 -1.75 -6.52
C ALA A 203 24.57 -1.03 -5.75
N LEU A 204 25.53 -0.43 -6.45
CA LEU A 204 26.60 0.31 -5.78
C LEU A 204 26.05 1.54 -5.05
N ASP A 205 25.14 2.29 -5.68
CA ASP A 205 24.58 3.49 -5.05
C ASP A 205 23.73 3.17 -3.82
N VAL A 206 22.87 2.15 -3.89
CA VAL A 206 22.08 1.70 -2.73
C VAL A 206 22.98 1.19 -1.60
N LEU A 207 23.97 0.35 -1.92
CA LEU A 207 24.85 -0.27 -0.91
C LEU A 207 25.81 0.73 -0.26
N GLU A 208 26.22 1.77 -0.98
CA GLU A 208 27.10 2.83 -0.49
C GLU A 208 26.32 4.00 0.13
N GLY A 209 24.99 3.91 0.19
CA GLY A 209 24.12 4.92 0.79
C GLY A 209 23.95 6.18 -0.04
N ARG A 210 24.38 6.16 -1.30
CA ARG A 210 24.15 7.23 -2.28
C ARG A 210 22.74 7.22 -2.85
N ASP A 211 22.01 6.10 -2.82
CA ASP A 211 20.59 6.11 -3.19
C ASP A 211 19.71 5.81 -1.97
N SER A 212 18.97 6.84 -1.53
CA SER A 212 18.06 6.75 -0.38
C SER A 212 16.69 6.13 -0.73
N TYR A 213 16.35 6.05 -2.02
CA TYR A 213 15.05 5.59 -2.51
C TYR A 213 15.12 4.21 -3.20
N GLY A 214 16.31 3.76 -3.58
CA GLY A 214 16.52 2.49 -4.24
C GLY A 214 16.22 1.28 -3.34
N VAL A 215 15.54 0.29 -3.91
CA VAL A 215 15.26 -1.00 -3.28
C VAL A 215 15.71 -2.12 -4.21
N LEU A 216 16.58 -2.98 -3.71
CA LEU A 216 17.08 -4.15 -4.43
C LEU A 216 16.43 -5.41 -3.89
N MET A 217 16.04 -6.33 -4.77
CA MET A 217 15.64 -7.68 -4.38
C MET A 217 16.87 -8.59 -4.44
N VAL A 218 17.15 -9.31 -3.34
CA VAL A 218 18.19 -10.35 -3.34
C VAL A 218 17.72 -11.51 -4.22
N PRO A 219 18.51 -11.97 -5.19
CA PRO A 219 18.11 -13.10 -6.02
C PRO A 219 17.85 -14.36 -5.19
N TYR A 220 16.71 -15.01 -5.40
CA TYR A 220 16.32 -16.17 -4.59
C TYR A 220 17.36 -17.31 -4.67
N TRP A 221 18.05 -17.48 -5.80
CA TRP A 221 19.07 -18.50 -5.94
C TRP A 221 20.30 -18.21 -5.07
N ALA A 222 20.73 -16.94 -5.02
CA ALA A 222 21.84 -16.51 -4.17
C ALA A 222 21.50 -16.63 -2.69
N TRP A 223 20.24 -16.34 -2.33
CA TRP A 223 19.72 -16.53 -0.97
C TRP A 223 19.68 -18.01 -0.57
N ILE A 224 19.04 -18.85 -1.39
CA ILE A 224 18.85 -20.28 -1.09
C ILE A 224 20.19 -21.02 -1.06
N ASP A 225 21.13 -20.73 -1.97
CA ASP A 225 22.45 -21.37 -1.99
C ASP A 225 23.28 -21.09 -0.71
N ARG A 226 22.95 -20.01 0.03
CA ARG A 226 23.60 -19.63 1.30
C ARG A 226 22.74 -19.86 2.53
N ILE A 227 21.63 -20.60 2.41
CA ILE A 227 20.62 -20.69 3.49
C ILE A 227 21.20 -21.18 4.82
N ASN A 228 22.18 -22.09 4.80
CA ASN A 228 22.82 -22.61 6.01
C ASN A 228 23.65 -21.54 6.75
N GLU A 229 24.42 -20.73 6.00
CA GLU A 229 25.22 -19.63 6.55
C GLU A 229 24.29 -18.58 7.18
N ILE A 230 23.21 -18.23 6.47
CA ILE A 230 22.20 -17.26 6.91
C ILE A 230 21.51 -17.76 8.19
N THR A 231 21.08 -19.02 8.21
CA THR A 231 20.39 -19.61 9.36
C THR A 231 21.29 -19.63 10.58
N THR A 232 22.57 -19.97 10.40
CA THR A 232 23.57 -19.96 11.48
C THR A 232 23.72 -18.55 12.04
N LEU A 233 23.94 -17.55 11.17
CA LEU A 233 24.07 -16.15 11.57
C LEU A 233 22.84 -15.65 12.34
N LEU A 234 21.63 -15.86 11.82
CA LEU A 234 20.42 -15.39 12.50
C LEU A 234 20.17 -16.14 13.81
N SER A 235 20.58 -17.40 13.91
CA SER A 235 20.48 -18.17 15.15
C SER A 235 21.40 -17.64 16.25
N GLU A 236 22.58 -17.09 15.91
CA GLU A 236 23.48 -16.47 16.91
C GLU A 236 22.84 -15.25 17.59
N HIS A 237 21.91 -14.60 16.89
CA HIS A 237 21.17 -13.43 17.35
C HIS A 237 19.75 -13.78 17.84
N SER A 238 19.43 -15.06 18.07
CA SER A 238 18.04 -15.48 18.36
C SER A 238 17.44 -14.89 19.63
N ASP A 239 18.28 -14.45 20.58
CA ASP A 239 17.83 -13.83 21.84
C ASP A 239 17.77 -12.29 21.80
N ASP A 240 18.23 -11.67 20.71
CA ASP A 240 18.15 -10.22 20.52
C ASP A 240 16.67 -9.78 20.45
N GLU A 241 16.36 -8.57 20.95
CA GLU A 241 14.98 -8.05 20.96
C GLU A 241 14.32 -8.07 19.56
N SER A 242 15.11 -7.84 18.51
CA SER A 242 14.66 -7.85 17.11
C SER A 242 14.22 -9.22 16.60
N LEU A 243 14.70 -10.31 17.22
CA LEU A 243 14.49 -11.68 16.76
C LEU A 243 13.77 -12.58 17.76
N LYS A 244 13.92 -12.37 19.08
CA LYS A 244 13.47 -13.30 20.11
C LYS A 244 11.96 -13.62 20.07
N PHE A 245 11.14 -12.70 19.56
CA PHE A 245 9.69 -12.87 19.41
C PHE A 245 9.26 -13.33 18.01
N LYS A 246 10.20 -13.59 17.11
CA LYS A 246 9.95 -14.00 15.72
C LYS A 246 10.68 -15.29 15.33
N TRP A 247 11.89 -15.50 15.82
CA TRP A 247 12.82 -16.53 15.34
C TRP A 247 12.24 -17.97 15.33
N PRO A 248 11.65 -18.48 16.43
CA PRO A 248 11.01 -19.82 16.41
C PRO A 248 9.91 -20.01 15.35
N LEU A 249 9.25 -18.94 14.90
CA LEU A 249 8.21 -19.01 13.87
C LEU A 249 8.79 -19.09 12.45
N VAL A 250 9.98 -18.52 12.22
CA VAL A 250 10.49 -18.25 10.87
C VAL A 250 11.70 -19.11 10.48
N ARG A 251 12.46 -19.64 11.45
CA ARG A 251 13.76 -20.30 11.23
C ARG A 251 13.72 -21.47 10.23
N ASP A 252 12.61 -22.19 10.16
CA ASP A 252 12.44 -23.36 9.27
C ASP A 252 11.89 -22.99 7.88
N PHE A 253 11.62 -21.71 7.63
CA PHE A 253 10.94 -21.24 6.41
C PHE A 253 11.75 -20.22 5.60
N LEU A 254 13.00 -19.93 5.97
CA LEU A 254 13.81 -18.85 5.37
C LEU A 254 13.97 -18.97 3.84
N GLU A 255 13.87 -20.17 3.26
CA GLU A 255 13.88 -20.40 1.81
C GLU A 255 12.62 -19.84 1.09
N HIS A 256 11.56 -19.58 1.84
CA HIS A 256 10.27 -19.12 1.34
C HIS A 256 10.02 -17.64 1.65
N TYR A 257 11.10 -16.86 1.74
CA TYR A 257 11.06 -15.42 1.91
C TYR A 257 11.45 -14.70 0.62
N PHE A 258 10.86 -13.53 0.42
CA PHE A 258 11.42 -12.48 -0.40
C PHE A 258 12.36 -11.63 0.46
N VAL A 259 13.51 -11.24 -0.09
CA VAL A 259 14.52 -10.48 0.64
C VAL A 259 14.85 -9.21 -0.12
N TYR A 260 14.78 -8.09 0.57
CA TYR A 260 14.96 -6.76 0.00
C TYR A 260 16.00 -5.97 0.79
N ILE A 261 16.81 -5.18 0.08
CA ILE A 261 17.83 -4.30 0.66
C ILE A 261 17.58 -2.88 0.17
N SER A 262 17.56 -1.93 1.09
CA SER A 262 17.72 -0.51 0.80
C SER A 262 18.97 0.00 1.52
N SER A 263 19.33 1.27 1.30
CA SER A 263 20.43 1.94 2.02
C SER A 263 20.22 2.02 3.54
N HIS A 264 19.00 1.80 4.02
CA HIS A 264 18.62 1.99 5.42
C HIS A 264 18.37 0.68 6.17
N ARG A 265 17.95 -0.40 5.49
CA ARG A 265 17.62 -1.68 6.13
C ARG A 265 17.59 -2.85 5.15
N ILE A 266 17.68 -4.06 5.68
CA ILE A 266 17.35 -5.32 5.00
C ILE A 266 16.03 -5.85 5.57
N GLU A 267 15.13 -6.29 4.69
CA GLU A 267 13.79 -6.77 5.04
C GLU A 267 13.54 -8.13 4.41
N LEU A 268 13.07 -9.08 5.23
CA LEU A 268 12.69 -10.43 4.82
C LEU A 268 11.18 -10.56 5.02
N SER A 269 10.44 -10.73 3.93
CA SER A 269 8.98 -10.92 3.93
C SER A 269 8.63 -12.34 3.49
N PRO A 270 7.81 -13.09 4.24
CA PRO A 270 7.42 -14.44 3.83
C PRO A 270 6.53 -14.39 2.58
N LYS A 271 6.66 -15.39 1.69
CA LYS A 271 5.81 -15.52 0.49
C LYS A 271 4.33 -15.73 0.86
N CYS A 272 4.07 -16.48 1.94
CA CYS A 272 2.80 -16.61 2.67
C CYS A 272 3.12 -16.91 4.15
N LEU A 273 2.18 -16.66 5.07
CA LEU A 273 2.43 -16.89 6.50
C LEU A 273 2.41 -18.40 6.84
N PRO A 274 3.41 -18.95 7.56
CA PRO A 274 3.36 -20.31 8.10
C PRO A 274 2.47 -20.36 9.36
N ILE A 275 1.18 -20.05 9.18
CA ILE A 275 0.21 -19.86 10.26
C ILE A 275 0.02 -21.12 11.14
N GLN A 276 0.33 -22.30 10.61
CA GLN A 276 0.33 -23.57 11.34
C GLN A 276 1.28 -23.59 12.55
N LYS A 277 2.34 -22.75 12.54
CA LYS A 277 3.23 -22.56 13.69
C LYS A 277 2.52 -22.04 14.94
N LEU A 278 1.32 -21.48 14.79
CA LEU A 278 0.43 -21.05 15.88
C LEU A 278 -0.78 -22.00 15.97
N PRO A 279 -0.60 -23.22 16.51
CA PRO A 279 -1.59 -24.29 16.44
C PRO A 279 -2.90 -23.94 17.16
N SER A 280 -2.86 -23.18 18.26
CA SER A 280 -4.06 -22.70 18.97
C SER A 280 -4.98 -21.85 18.10
N PHE A 281 -4.43 -21.12 17.13
CA PHE A 281 -5.23 -20.40 16.13
C PHE A 281 -5.61 -21.32 14.96
N HIS A 282 -4.63 -21.99 14.37
CA HIS A 282 -4.82 -22.75 13.14
C HIS A 282 -5.79 -23.94 13.29
N ARG A 283 -5.76 -24.60 14.45
CA ARG A 283 -6.58 -25.78 14.79
C ARG A 283 -7.88 -25.43 15.51
N ALA A 284 -8.16 -24.14 15.75
CA ALA A 284 -9.43 -23.73 16.32
C ALA A 284 -10.59 -24.25 15.46
N GLN A 285 -11.62 -24.78 16.12
CA GLN A 285 -12.77 -25.39 15.46
C GLN A 285 -13.65 -24.33 14.81
N ARG A 286 -13.76 -23.15 15.44
CA ARG A 286 -14.51 -21.99 14.95
C ARG A 286 -13.64 -20.74 15.00
N ARG A 287 -13.48 -20.04 13.86
CA ARG A 287 -12.76 -18.77 13.72
C ARG A 287 -13.69 -17.73 13.11
N ILE A 288 -13.87 -16.62 13.81
CA ILE A 288 -14.77 -15.55 13.40
C ILE A 288 -13.93 -14.29 13.18
N PHE A 289 -14.00 -13.76 11.95
CA PHE A 289 -13.25 -12.58 11.53
C PHE A 289 -14.22 -11.41 11.41
N MET A 290 -14.09 -10.41 12.29
CA MET A 290 -14.95 -9.22 12.26
C MET A 290 -14.23 -8.03 11.61
N SER A 291 -14.89 -7.30 10.72
CA SER A 291 -14.33 -6.07 10.14
C SER A 291 -15.41 -5.10 9.66
N ALA A 292 -15.03 -3.84 9.44
CA ALA A 292 -15.89 -2.85 8.75
C ALA A 292 -15.55 -2.70 7.26
N THR A 293 -14.33 -3.04 6.83
CA THR A 293 -13.75 -2.55 5.57
C THR A 293 -12.97 -3.63 4.81
N LEU A 294 -13.37 -4.88 4.99
CA LEU A 294 -12.79 -6.04 4.32
C LEU A 294 -13.23 -6.01 2.84
N ASN A 295 -12.49 -5.24 2.04
CA ASN A 295 -12.67 -5.10 0.58
C ASN A 295 -11.74 -6.04 -0.21
N ASP A 296 -10.61 -6.50 0.38
CA ASP A 296 -9.76 -7.58 -0.15
C ASP A 296 -9.75 -8.77 0.81
N ASP A 297 -10.79 -9.59 0.72
CA ASP A 297 -10.93 -10.80 1.50
C ASP A 297 -9.96 -11.90 1.05
N SER A 298 -9.33 -11.75 -0.12
CA SER A 298 -8.36 -12.73 -0.64
C SER A 298 -7.12 -12.85 0.25
N SER A 299 -6.73 -11.76 0.91
CA SER A 299 -5.65 -11.76 1.90
C SER A 299 -5.92 -12.68 3.10
N LEU A 300 -7.18 -12.90 3.49
CA LEU A 300 -7.55 -13.85 4.55
C LEU A 300 -7.29 -15.31 4.14
N ILE A 301 -7.53 -15.64 2.87
CA ILE A 301 -7.18 -16.95 2.30
C ILE A 301 -5.67 -17.11 2.34
N LYS A 302 -4.96 -16.13 1.79
CA LYS A 302 -3.50 -16.19 1.67
C LYS A 302 -2.82 -16.30 3.01
N ASP A 303 -3.21 -15.54 4.03
CA ASP A 303 -2.44 -15.40 5.27
C ASP A 303 -3.03 -16.14 6.48
N PHE A 304 -4.35 -16.32 6.54
CA PHE A 304 -5.04 -17.05 7.62
C PHE A 304 -5.64 -18.39 7.18
N GLN A 305 -5.50 -18.77 5.90
CA GLN A 305 -6.09 -20.01 5.35
C GLN A 305 -7.59 -20.08 5.62
N VAL A 306 -8.30 -18.98 5.35
CA VAL A 306 -9.77 -18.97 5.31
C VAL A 306 -10.24 -19.63 4.03
N ASN A 307 -11.31 -20.42 4.11
CA ASN A 307 -11.88 -21.10 2.95
C ASN A 307 -12.46 -20.12 1.92
N LYS A 308 -12.43 -20.51 0.64
CA LYS A 308 -12.95 -19.71 -0.47
C LYS A 308 -14.43 -19.37 -0.28
N GLU A 309 -15.21 -20.36 0.14
CA GLU A 309 -16.66 -20.25 0.28
C GLU A 309 -17.03 -19.20 1.33
N THR A 310 -16.28 -19.11 2.44
CA THR A 310 -16.46 -18.09 3.48
C THR A 310 -16.19 -16.68 2.96
N VAL A 311 -15.21 -16.53 2.08
CA VAL A 311 -14.84 -15.25 1.46
C VAL A 311 -15.86 -14.82 0.39
N GLU A 312 -16.41 -15.77 -0.36
CA GLU A 312 -17.43 -15.50 -1.37
C GLU A 312 -18.78 -15.13 -0.73
N ASP A 313 -19.10 -15.69 0.45
CA ASP A 313 -20.36 -15.52 1.17
C ASP A 313 -20.20 -15.01 2.62
N PRO A 314 -19.63 -13.81 2.83
CA PRO A 314 -19.52 -13.18 4.15
C PRO A 314 -20.91 -12.81 4.69
N ILE A 315 -21.02 -12.76 6.02
CA ILE A 315 -22.22 -12.30 6.73
C ILE A 315 -22.20 -10.78 6.78
N GLU A 316 -23.16 -10.14 6.12
CA GLU A 316 -23.24 -8.67 5.98
C GLU A 316 -24.67 -8.16 6.26
N SER A 317 -24.81 -6.94 6.79
CA SER A 317 -26.12 -6.28 6.87
C SER A 317 -26.50 -5.65 5.52
N ASP A 318 -27.80 -5.58 5.20
CA ASP A 318 -28.27 -4.98 3.93
C ASP A 318 -28.12 -3.45 3.90
N THR A 319 -27.74 -2.84 5.02
CA THR A 319 -27.64 -1.40 5.28
C THR A 319 -26.32 -0.82 4.76
N TYR A 320 -26.11 -0.91 3.43
CA TYR A 320 -25.05 -0.15 2.74
C TYR A 320 -25.31 1.39 2.74
N SER A 321 -26.45 1.82 3.27
CA SER A 321 -26.90 3.22 3.37
C SER A 321 -26.40 3.97 4.60
N ASP A 322 -25.73 3.29 5.54
CA ASP A 322 -25.37 3.83 6.84
C ASP A 322 -24.00 4.54 6.85
N ILE A 323 -23.66 5.18 5.73
CA ILE A 323 -22.43 5.96 5.58
C ILE A 323 -22.73 7.42 5.96
N GLY A 324 -22.02 7.92 6.97
CA GLY A 324 -22.14 9.32 7.36
C GLY A 324 -21.61 10.30 6.32
N GLU A 325 -21.81 11.59 6.60
CA GLU A 325 -21.62 12.65 5.63
C GLU A 325 -20.14 13.07 5.52
N ARG A 326 -19.55 12.90 4.34
CA ARG A 326 -18.18 13.35 4.04
C ARG A 326 -18.19 14.25 2.83
N MET A 327 -17.73 15.49 2.98
CA MET A 327 -17.32 16.32 1.84
C MET A 327 -15.83 16.09 1.58
N ILE A 328 -15.50 15.39 0.49
CA ILE A 328 -14.10 15.14 0.10
C ILE A 328 -13.70 16.20 -0.93
N ILE A 329 -12.89 17.19 -0.55
CA ILE A 329 -12.56 18.33 -1.41
C ILE A 329 -11.05 18.48 -1.61
N ALA A 330 -10.63 18.71 -2.86
CA ALA A 330 -9.26 19.09 -3.21
C ALA A 330 -9.16 20.60 -3.41
N PRO A 331 -8.48 21.35 -2.51
CA PRO A 331 -8.27 22.79 -2.69
C PRO A 331 -7.61 23.15 -4.02
N GLN A 332 -6.71 22.29 -4.52
CA GLN A 332 -6.05 22.48 -5.81
C GLN A 332 -7.02 22.46 -7.02
N ASN A 333 -8.21 21.88 -6.86
CA ASN A 333 -9.26 21.95 -7.88
C ASN A 333 -10.02 23.29 -7.86
N ILE A 334 -10.00 24.02 -6.74
CA ILE A 334 -10.52 25.39 -6.66
C ILE A 334 -9.48 26.35 -7.27
N ASP A 335 -8.24 26.27 -6.79
CA ASP A 335 -7.12 27.06 -7.27
C ASP A 335 -5.80 26.30 -7.09
N LYS A 336 -5.08 26.11 -8.20
CA LYS A 336 -3.79 25.41 -8.25
C LYS A 336 -2.70 26.02 -7.36
N ASN A 337 -2.85 27.28 -6.96
CA ASN A 337 -1.90 27.98 -6.12
C ASN A 337 -2.13 27.76 -4.61
N LEU A 338 -3.20 27.09 -4.20
CA LEU A 338 -3.44 26.75 -2.80
C LEU A 338 -2.46 25.66 -2.36
N LYS A 339 -1.39 26.07 -1.66
CA LYS A 339 -0.34 25.17 -1.19
C LYS A 339 -0.65 24.64 0.21
N PRO A 340 -0.12 23.45 0.58
CA PRO A 340 -0.31 22.89 1.93
C PRO A 340 0.09 23.84 3.06
N PHE A 341 1.16 24.63 2.88
CA PHE A 341 1.61 25.60 3.88
C PHE A 341 0.56 26.69 4.17
N ASP A 342 -0.07 27.25 3.14
CA ASP A 342 -1.09 28.29 3.29
C ASP A 342 -2.33 27.74 4.00
N ILE A 343 -2.70 26.50 3.68
CA ILE A 343 -3.80 25.78 4.30
C ILE A 343 -3.48 25.49 5.78
N ALA A 344 -2.28 24.96 6.08
CA ALA A 344 -1.85 24.73 7.46
C ALA A 344 -1.88 26.03 8.30
N GLY A 345 -1.38 27.13 7.73
CA GLY A 345 -1.41 28.46 8.36
C GLY A 345 -2.82 29.02 8.58
N ALA A 346 -3.78 28.71 7.70
CA ALA A 346 -5.18 29.10 7.88
C ALA A 346 -5.90 28.23 8.93
N PHE A 347 -5.71 26.91 8.89
CA PHE A 347 -6.43 25.96 9.72
C PHE A 347 -5.90 25.91 11.16
N SER A 348 -4.63 26.24 11.40
CA SER A 348 -4.06 26.38 12.75
C SER A 348 -4.82 27.40 13.62
N LYS A 349 -5.49 28.38 13.00
CA LYS A 349 -6.24 29.45 13.67
C LYS A 349 -7.67 29.04 14.07
N LEU A 350 -8.17 27.91 13.58
CA LEU A 350 -9.51 27.42 13.93
C LEU A 350 -9.55 27.00 15.40
N LYS A 351 -10.58 27.42 16.14
CA LYS A 351 -10.74 27.08 17.57
C LYS A 351 -11.94 26.18 17.86
N ASN A 352 -12.90 26.14 16.95
CA ASN A 352 -14.19 25.48 17.19
C ASN A 352 -14.20 24.01 16.77
N TYR A 353 -13.13 23.52 16.17
CA TYR A 353 -13.06 22.17 15.62
C TYR A 353 -11.69 21.56 15.88
N ASN A 354 -11.68 20.25 16.10
CA ASN A 354 -10.47 19.45 15.99
C ASN A 354 -10.10 19.26 14.52
N VAL A 355 -8.82 19.48 14.22
CA VAL A 355 -8.23 19.28 12.89
C VAL A 355 -7.16 18.21 13.01
N VAL A 356 -7.31 17.12 12.25
CA VAL A 356 -6.31 16.05 12.21
C VAL A 356 -5.76 15.95 10.79
N THR A 357 -4.43 15.97 10.68
CA THR A 357 -3.72 15.82 9.40
C THR A 357 -2.99 14.49 9.37
N LEU A 358 -3.23 13.68 8.34
CA LEU A 358 -2.49 12.47 8.02
C LEU A 358 -1.49 12.78 6.91
N VAL A 359 -0.22 12.47 7.13
CA VAL A 359 0.87 12.73 6.18
C VAL A 359 1.65 11.46 5.85
N SER A 360 2.29 11.43 4.68
CA SER A 360 3.01 10.24 4.19
C SER A 360 4.30 9.91 4.95
N SER A 361 4.91 10.90 5.62
CA SER A 361 6.20 10.75 6.30
C SER A 361 6.44 11.80 7.39
N ASP A 362 7.40 11.52 8.25
CA ASP A 362 7.85 12.47 9.29
C ASP A 362 8.38 13.78 8.72
N ASN A 363 9.01 13.73 7.54
CA ASN A 363 9.49 14.90 6.82
C ASN A 363 8.31 15.79 6.38
N ARG A 364 7.25 15.19 5.81
CA ARG A 364 6.03 15.93 5.48
C ARG A 364 5.33 16.50 6.72
N ALA A 365 5.39 15.81 7.84
CA ALA A 365 4.81 16.31 9.10
C ALA A 365 5.45 17.62 9.57
N SER A 366 6.73 17.85 9.27
CA SER A 366 7.44 19.06 9.69
C SER A 366 6.78 20.34 9.18
N LEU A 367 6.24 20.34 7.95
CA LEU A 367 5.48 21.47 7.40
C LEU A 367 4.30 21.87 8.30
N TRP A 368 3.62 20.87 8.86
CA TRP A 368 2.46 21.07 9.73
C TRP A 368 2.89 21.49 11.14
N GLN A 369 3.99 20.91 11.65
CA GLN A 369 4.58 21.31 12.93
C GLN A 369 5.01 22.79 12.91
N ASP A 370 5.62 23.24 11.81
CA ASP A 370 6.01 24.64 11.60
C ASP A 370 4.80 25.59 11.60
N ASN A 371 3.59 25.05 11.39
CA ASN A 371 2.31 25.75 11.46
C ASN A 371 1.51 25.41 12.75
N PHE A 372 2.21 25.04 13.83
CA PHE A 372 1.65 24.82 15.17
C PHE A 372 0.73 23.59 15.31
N PHE A 373 0.83 22.61 14.42
CA PHE A 373 0.20 21.31 14.64
C PHE A 373 1.05 20.46 15.59
N ASN A 374 0.42 19.80 16.54
CA ASN A 374 1.09 18.89 17.45
C ASN A 374 1.40 17.56 16.74
N LYS A 375 2.67 17.14 16.75
CA LYS A 375 3.10 15.84 16.26
C LYS A 375 3.49 14.97 17.47
N PRO A 376 2.64 14.02 17.90
CA PRO A 376 2.98 13.14 19.01
C PRO A 376 4.16 12.23 18.67
N ALA A 377 4.96 11.89 19.68
CA ALA A 377 5.80 10.70 19.59
C ALA A 377 4.94 9.44 19.50
N PRO A 378 5.43 8.32 18.92
CA PRO A 378 4.64 7.09 18.79
C PRO A 378 4.00 6.59 20.10
N SER A 379 4.69 6.77 21.24
CA SER A 379 4.20 6.41 22.57
C SER A 379 3.08 7.31 23.11
N GLU A 380 2.91 8.51 22.57
CA GLU A 380 1.96 9.52 23.05
C GLU A 380 0.66 9.54 22.23
N ILE A 381 0.63 8.82 21.10
CA ILE A 381 -0.51 8.83 20.15
C ILE A 381 -1.82 8.50 20.85
N SER A 382 -1.86 7.45 21.67
CA SER A 382 -3.07 7.03 22.39
C SER A 382 -3.61 8.13 23.31
N GLN A 383 -2.71 8.84 24.00
CA GLN A 383 -3.09 9.95 24.88
C GLN A 383 -3.65 11.12 24.08
N ILE A 384 -3.03 11.47 22.94
CA ILE A 384 -3.55 12.54 22.07
C ILE A 384 -4.92 12.20 21.51
N ILE A 385 -5.15 10.94 21.11
CA ILE A 385 -6.46 10.50 20.61
C ILE A 385 -7.53 10.65 21.71
N ASN A 386 -7.21 10.32 22.96
CA ASN A 386 -8.14 10.53 24.08
C ASN A 386 -8.44 12.02 24.28
N ASN A 387 -7.43 12.89 24.23
CA ASN A 387 -7.63 14.35 24.34
C ASN A 387 -8.55 14.90 23.23
N LEU A 388 -8.43 14.37 22.00
CA LEU A 388 -9.30 14.72 20.87
C LEU A 388 -10.76 14.32 21.14
N LYS A 389 -11.01 13.20 21.83
CA LYS A 389 -12.35 12.75 22.19
C LYS A 389 -12.97 13.59 23.32
N GLU A 390 -12.16 14.16 24.20
CA GLU A 390 -12.62 14.91 25.37
C GLU A 390 -12.87 16.40 25.10
N SER A 391 -12.18 17.01 24.14
CA SER A 391 -12.24 18.45 23.91
C SER A 391 -11.96 18.85 22.46
N ILE A 392 -12.39 20.06 22.08
CA ILE A 392 -12.27 20.61 20.72
C ILE A 392 -11.16 21.65 20.60
N GLY A 393 -10.75 21.94 19.36
CA GLY A 393 -9.77 22.97 19.05
C GLY A 393 -8.31 22.49 19.00
N HIS A 394 -8.09 21.17 19.02
CA HIS A 394 -6.77 20.57 18.82
C HIS A 394 -6.36 20.56 17.35
N LYS A 395 -5.05 20.57 17.11
CA LYS A 395 -4.44 20.45 15.78
C LYS A 395 -3.36 19.39 15.88
N VAL A 396 -3.57 18.28 15.19
CA VAL A 396 -2.69 17.11 15.32
C VAL A 396 -2.25 16.68 13.94
N VAL A 397 -0.96 16.37 13.80
CA VAL A 397 -0.41 15.74 12.59
C VAL A 397 0.13 14.35 12.92
N LEU A 398 -0.30 13.35 12.16
CA LEU A 398 0.09 11.94 12.34
C LEU A 398 0.78 11.44 11.08
N SER A 399 1.97 10.86 11.25
CA SER A 399 2.76 10.31 10.13
C SER A 399 2.40 8.86 9.86
N ASN A 400 2.05 8.56 8.61
CA ASN A 400 1.73 7.24 8.07
C ASN A 400 0.67 6.46 8.88
N ARG A 401 -0.35 7.16 9.38
CA ARG A 401 -1.50 6.61 10.12
C ARG A 401 -2.80 6.74 9.32
N TYR A 402 -2.76 6.29 8.07
CA TYR A 402 -3.95 6.18 7.21
C TYR A 402 -4.93 5.10 7.71
N ASP A 403 -4.44 4.19 8.57
CA ASP A 403 -5.21 3.18 9.30
C ASP A 403 -4.80 3.15 10.79
N GLY A 404 -5.60 2.47 11.63
CA GLY A 404 -5.29 2.19 13.03
C GLY A 404 -5.59 3.33 14.02
N VAL A 405 -6.28 4.39 13.59
CA VAL A 405 -6.72 5.50 14.44
C VAL A 405 -8.23 5.70 14.30
N ASP A 406 -8.90 6.02 15.40
CA ASP A 406 -10.34 6.22 15.51
C ASP A 406 -10.68 7.65 15.94
N LEU A 407 -11.37 8.41 15.08
CA LEU A 407 -11.69 9.82 15.28
C LEU A 407 -13.15 10.16 14.95
N PRO A 408 -14.15 9.66 15.72
CA PRO A 408 -15.56 9.90 15.44
C PRO A 408 -16.03 11.28 15.95
N GLY A 409 -17.04 11.85 15.31
CA GLY A 409 -17.73 13.04 15.81
C GLY A 409 -16.81 14.25 16.00
N ASP A 410 -16.93 14.90 17.15
CA ASP A 410 -16.18 16.12 17.46
C ASP A 410 -14.67 15.88 17.66
N SER A 411 -14.24 14.62 17.74
CA SER A 411 -12.80 14.31 17.77
C SER A 411 -12.10 14.63 16.45
N CYS A 412 -12.82 14.67 15.32
CA CYS A 412 -12.29 15.14 14.04
C CYS A 412 -13.39 15.57 13.07
N ARG A 413 -13.74 16.86 13.06
CA ARG A 413 -14.65 17.45 12.05
C ARG A 413 -13.95 17.80 10.74
N ILE A 414 -12.63 18.02 10.80
CA ILE A 414 -11.80 18.35 9.65
C ILE A 414 -10.64 17.36 9.60
N LEU A 415 -10.68 16.47 8.62
CA LEU A 415 -9.59 15.56 8.31
C LEU A 415 -8.81 16.12 7.12
N ILE A 416 -7.49 16.20 7.23
CA ILE A 416 -6.62 16.56 6.12
C ILE A 416 -5.79 15.34 5.77
N ILE A 417 -5.80 14.93 4.52
CA ILE A 417 -4.90 13.89 4.01
C ILE A 417 -3.94 14.57 3.04
N ASP A 418 -2.68 14.69 3.45
CA ASP A 418 -1.63 15.35 2.70
C ASP A 418 -0.62 14.32 2.19
N ASP A 419 -0.73 14.05 0.88
CA ASP A 419 0.06 13.08 0.10
C ASP A 419 -0.43 11.62 0.18
N LEU A 420 0.04 10.80 -0.77
CA LEU A 420 -0.29 9.37 -0.85
C LEU A 420 0.23 8.62 0.39
N PRO A 421 -0.51 7.58 0.87
CA PRO A 421 0.04 6.64 1.83
C PRO A 421 1.36 6.06 1.32
N SER A 422 2.41 6.15 2.13
CA SER A 422 3.71 5.60 1.76
C SER A 422 3.68 4.08 1.89
N ALA A 423 4.39 3.39 0.99
CA ALA A 423 4.61 1.97 1.12
C ALA A 423 5.47 1.71 2.37
N THR A 424 4.94 0.92 3.31
CA THR A 424 5.52 0.76 4.65
C THR A 424 6.67 -0.25 4.66
N THR A 425 6.62 -1.22 3.76
CA THR A 425 7.57 -2.32 3.64
C THR A 425 8.41 -2.19 2.36
N LEU A 426 9.65 -2.67 2.38
CA LEU A 426 10.47 -2.75 1.17
C LEU A 426 9.84 -3.69 0.14
N HIS A 427 9.13 -4.73 0.60
CA HIS A 427 8.34 -5.59 -0.28
C HIS A 427 7.26 -4.82 -1.06
N GLU A 428 6.51 -3.95 -0.38
CA GLU A 428 5.48 -3.12 -1.02
C GLU A 428 6.11 -2.09 -1.96
N GLN A 429 7.20 -1.44 -1.54
CA GLN A 429 7.94 -0.47 -2.37
C GLN A 429 8.45 -1.11 -3.66
N TYR A 430 9.14 -2.25 -3.56
CA TYR A 430 9.63 -2.98 -4.73
C TYR A 430 8.48 -3.51 -5.58
N SER A 431 7.38 -3.96 -4.96
CA SER A 431 6.21 -4.46 -5.70
C SER A 431 5.53 -3.37 -6.54
N LEU A 432 5.37 -2.16 -5.99
CA LEU A 432 4.83 -1.00 -6.71
C LEU A 432 5.78 -0.54 -7.82
N TYR A 433 7.08 -0.63 -7.58
CA TYR A 433 8.10 -0.31 -8.58
C TYR A 433 8.11 -1.33 -9.73
N ALA A 434 8.12 -2.62 -9.42
CA ALA A 434 8.24 -3.69 -10.40
C ALA A 434 6.92 -4.01 -11.11
N ARG A 435 5.75 -3.62 -10.55
CA ARG A 435 4.43 -3.92 -11.12
C ARG A 435 3.53 -2.69 -11.19
N PRO A 436 3.94 -1.62 -11.90
CA PRO A 436 3.19 -0.38 -11.98
C PRO A 436 1.75 -0.58 -12.53
N ASP A 437 1.54 -1.56 -13.41
CA ASP A 437 0.22 -1.86 -13.98
C ASP A 437 -0.58 -2.90 -13.19
N SER A 438 -0.09 -3.39 -12.04
CA SER A 438 -0.81 -4.41 -11.27
C SER A 438 -2.12 -3.88 -10.72
N ARG A 439 -3.20 -4.58 -11.07
CA ARG A 439 -4.54 -4.33 -10.53
C ARG A 439 -4.58 -4.55 -9.02
N LEU A 440 -3.89 -5.59 -8.54
CA LEU A 440 -3.80 -5.94 -7.12
C LEU A 440 -3.13 -4.83 -6.32
N MET A 441 -2.02 -4.27 -6.84
CA MET A 441 -1.33 -3.15 -6.19
C MET A 441 -2.20 -1.89 -6.14
N ARG A 442 -2.86 -1.53 -7.24
CA ARG A 442 -3.79 -0.38 -7.30
C ARG A 442 -4.96 -0.54 -6.33
N MET A 443 -5.52 -1.74 -6.22
CA MET A 443 -6.63 -2.00 -5.31
C MET A 443 -6.23 -1.85 -3.83
N ASN A 444 -5.06 -2.37 -3.44
CA ASN A 444 -4.54 -2.19 -2.09
C ASN A 444 -4.31 -0.70 -1.76
N GLN A 445 -3.80 0.07 -2.72
CA GLN A 445 -3.61 1.51 -2.56
C GLN A 445 -4.94 2.27 -2.43
N ALA A 446 -5.94 1.94 -3.25
CA ALA A 446 -7.31 2.46 -3.14
C ALA A 446 -7.93 2.19 -1.77
N GLN A 447 -7.79 0.97 -1.26
CA GLN A 447 -8.29 0.61 0.07
C GLN A 447 -7.64 1.42 1.18
N LYS A 448 -6.31 1.59 1.17
CA LYS A 448 -5.61 2.43 2.18
C LYS A 448 -6.11 3.89 2.15
N ILE A 449 -6.35 4.44 0.96
CA ILE A 449 -6.87 5.81 0.81
C ILE A 449 -8.32 5.91 1.30
N GLU A 450 -9.17 4.97 0.90
CA GLU A 450 -10.58 4.92 1.33
C GLU A 450 -10.74 4.77 2.84
N GLN A 451 -9.93 3.90 3.45
CA GLN A 451 -9.87 3.75 4.90
C GLN A 451 -9.43 5.04 5.60
N GLY A 452 -8.48 5.77 5.02
CA GLY A 452 -8.08 7.11 5.46
C GLY A 452 -9.27 8.07 5.47
N PHE A 453 -10.06 8.12 4.40
CA PHE A 453 -11.29 8.92 4.33
C PHE A 453 -12.36 8.49 5.35
N GLY A 454 -12.36 7.23 5.78
CA GLY A 454 -13.32 6.69 6.75
C GLY A 454 -13.03 7.04 8.22
N ARG A 455 -11.89 7.67 8.54
CA ARG A 455 -11.46 7.86 9.93
C ARG A 455 -12.28 8.88 10.71
N SER A 456 -12.82 9.88 10.03
CA SER A 456 -13.53 11.02 10.65
C SER A 456 -15.04 10.83 10.81
N VAL A 457 -15.61 9.74 10.27
CA VAL A 457 -17.07 9.51 10.26
C VAL A 457 -17.38 8.05 10.55
N ARG A 458 -18.13 7.80 11.63
CA ARG A 458 -18.47 6.44 12.09
C ARG A 458 -19.95 6.16 12.30
N SER A 459 -20.83 7.13 12.07
CA SER A 459 -22.28 6.90 12.14
C SER A 459 -23.02 7.63 11.03
N VAL A 460 -24.25 7.19 10.74
CA VAL A 460 -25.14 7.81 9.73
C VAL A 460 -25.41 9.28 10.00
N ASN A 461 -25.39 9.68 11.27
CA ASN A 461 -25.63 11.05 11.71
C ASN A 461 -24.34 11.87 11.87
N ASP A 462 -23.19 11.23 11.68
CA ASP A 462 -21.89 11.88 11.79
C ASP A 462 -21.51 12.59 10.48
N TYR A 463 -20.66 13.59 10.58
CA TYR A 463 -20.27 14.41 9.44
C TYR A 463 -18.86 15.00 9.60
N SER A 464 -18.16 15.12 8.48
CA SER A 464 -16.85 15.76 8.43
C SER A 464 -16.54 16.35 7.05
N VAL A 465 -15.53 17.20 7.03
CA VAL A 465 -14.87 17.63 5.80
C VAL A 465 -13.53 16.91 5.71
N VAL A 466 -13.28 16.29 4.55
CA VAL A 466 -12.01 15.65 4.20
C VAL A 466 -11.33 16.51 3.15
N ILE A 467 -10.16 17.05 3.48
CA ILE A 467 -9.35 17.86 2.58
C ILE A 467 -8.21 17.00 2.06
N ILE A 468 -8.13 16.87 0.74
CA ILE A 468 -7.09 16.09 0.08
C ILE A 468 -6.06 17.02 -0.54
N LEU A 469 -4.80 16.84 -0.13
CA LEU A 469 -3.64 17.60 -0.54
C LEU A 469 -2.57 16.66 -1.10
N GLY A 470 -1.65 17.23 -1.88
CA GLY A 470 -0.59 16.48 -2.56
C GLY A 470 -0.97 16.14 -4.00
N LYS A 471 -0.06 16.48 -4.91
CA LYS A 471 -0.27 16.34 -6.36
C LYS A 471 -0.55 14.89 -6.76
N ASP A 472 0.17 13.95 -6.15
CA ASP A 472 0.02 12.52 -6.43
C ASP A 472 -1.35 11.99 -5.99
N LEU A 473 -1.79 12.32 -4.78
CA LEU A 473 -3.08 11.90 -4.25
C LEU A 473 -4.23 12.47 -5.07
N VAL A 474 -4.23 13.78 -5.33
CA VAL A 474 -5.28 14.44 -6.13
C VAL A 474 -5.26 13.94 -7.58
N SER A 475 -4.10 13.59 -8.12
CA SER A 475 -3.99 13.03 -9.47
C SER A 475 -4.59 11.63 -9.54
N ILE A 476 -4.20 10.71 -8.65
CA ILE A 476 -4.57 9.29 -8.73
C ILE A 476 -6.07 9.08 -8.53
N ILE A 477 -6.68 9.75 -7.56
CA ILE A 477 -8.11 9.59 -7.22
C ILE A 477 -9.04 10.14 -8.32
N SER A 478 -8.50 11.00 -9.20
CA SER A 478 -9.19 11.56 -10.34
C SER A 478 -8.95 10.75 -11.63
N THR A 479 -8.48 9.50 -11.53
CA THR A 479 -8.39 8.60 -12.68
C THR A 479 -9.55 7.62 -12.69
N ASN A 480 -10.09 7.36 -13.88
CA ASN A 480 -11.19 6.40 -14.06
C ASN A 480 -10.82 5.00 -13.58
N GLU A 481 -9.58 4.62 -13.77
CA GLU A 481 -9.07 3.30 -13.38
C GLU A 481 -9.03 3.17 -11.85
N PHE A 482 -8.51 4.16 -11.14
CA PHE A 482 -8.41 4.10 -9.69
C PHE A 482 -9.78 4.13 -9.01
N GLN A 483 -10.73 4.92 -9.53
CA GLN A 483 -12.09 4.97 -8.99
C GLN A 483 -12.83 3.64 -9.09
N ARG A 484 -12.49 2.76 -10.04
CA ARG A 484 -13.06 1.39 -10.11
C ARG A 484 -12.63 0.49 -8.95
N HIS A 485 -11.64 0.90 -8.17
CA HIS A 485 -11.15 0.17 -7.01
C HIS A 485 -11.67 0.71 -5.67
N LEU A 486 -12.43 1.82 -5.70
CA LEU A 486 -13.06 2.42 -4.52
C LEU A 486 -14.53 1.99 -4.42
N SER A 487 -15.11 2.06 -3.23
CA SER A 487 -16.56 1.84 -3.10
C SER A 487 -17.37 2.88 -3.91
N PRO A 488 -18.54 2.49 -4.46
CA PRO A 488 -19.41 3.42 -5.19
C PRO A 488 -19.79 4.67 -4.38
N GLN A 489 -19.91 4.53 -3.06
CA GLN A 489 -20.21 5.63 -2.14
C GLN A 489 -19.04 6.61 -2.04
N THR A 490 -17.81 6.11 -1.88
CA THR A 490 -16.61 6.96 -1.86
C THR A 490 -16.41 7.67 -3.19
N VAL A 491 -16.61 6.98 -4.32
CA VAL A 491 -16.58 7.60 -5.66
C VAL A 491 -17.62 8.72 -5.78
N THR A 492 -18.84 8.48 -5.29
CA THR A 492 -19.91 9.49 -5.29
C THR A 492 -19.52 10.72 -4.47
N GLN A 493 -18.87 10.54 -3.30
CA GLN A 493 -18.40 11.64 -2.45
C GLN A 493 -17.26 12.44 -3.09
N ILE A 494 -16.31 11.77 -3.74
CA ILE A 494 -15.23 12.41 -4.52
C ILE A 494 -15.86 13.27 -5.64
N ASN A 495 -16.75 12.69 -6.43
CA ASN A 495 -17.40 13.38 -7.55
C ASN A 495 -18.25 14.58 -7.10
N LEU A 496 -18.92 14.48 -5.94
CA LEU A 496 -19.64 15.60 -5.33
C LEU A 496 -18.68 16.72 -4.92
N GLY A 497 -17.59 16.39 -4.23
CA GLY A 497 -16.61 17.38 -3.82
C GLY A 497 -15.91 18.08 -4.99
N THR A 498 -15.69 17.37 -6.10
CA THR A 498 -15.21 17.96 -7.36
C THR A 498 -16.21 18.96 -7.95
N GLN A 499 -17.51 18.62 -7.98
CA GLN A 499 -18.56 19.55 -8.41
C GLN A 499 -18.61 20.79 -7.52
N VAL A 500 -18.48 20.62 -6.21
CA VAL A 500 -18.43 21.72 -5.24
C VAL A 500 -17.20 22.60 -5.48
N ALA A 501 -16.03 22.02 -5.69
CA ALA A 501 -14.81 22.77 -6.00
C ALA A 501 -14.94 23.59 -7.30
N ALA A 502 -15.56 23.01 -8.34
CA ALA A 502 -15.80 23.68 -9.61
C ALA A 502 -16.83 24.82 -9.52
N LEU A 503 -17.76 24.77 -8.56
CA LEU A 503 -18.66 25.88 -8.25
C LEU A 503 -17.92 26.98 -7.48
N ALA A 504 -17.18 26.60 -6.43
CA ALA A 504 -16.38 27.53 -5.63
C ALA A 504 -15.37 28.31 -6.48
N SER A 505 -14.73 27.67 -7.46
CA SER A 505 -13.76 28.30 -8.36
C SER A 505 -14.35 29.38 -9.28
N ARG A 506 -15.68 29.45 -9.43
CA ARG A 506 -16.39 30.44 -10.26
C ARG A 506 -16.84 31.66 -9.47
N GLU A 507 -16.76 31.61 -8.15
CA GLU A 507 -17.19 32.72 -7.31
C GLU A 507 -16.16 33.86 -7.32
N SER A 508 -16.59 35.07 -6.94
CA SER A 508 -15.70 36.22 -6.81
C SER A 508 -15.09 36.26 -5.40
N GLY A 509 -13.76 36.31 -5.29
CA GLY A 509 -13.08 36.40 -3.99
C GLY A 509 -11.68 35.78 -4.01
N SER A 510 -11.04 35.69 -2.83
CA SER A 510 -9.82 34.90 -2.70
C SER A 510 -10.17 33.42 -2.55
N SER A 511 -9.41 32.57 -3.23
CA SER A 511 -9.64 31.10 -3.28
C SER A 511 -9.63 30.46 -1.88
N MET A 512 -8.80 30.98 -0.97
CA MET A 512 -8.75 30.54 0.43
C MET A 512 -10.03 30.90 1.20
N LYS A 513 -10.63 32.07 0.91
CA LYS A 513 -11.90 32.48 1.53
C LYS A 513 -13.04 31.59 1.03
N GLN A 514 -13.09 31.32 -0.27
CA GLN A 514 -14.09 30.43 -0.88
C GLN A 514 -14.03 29.03 -0.26
N LEU A 515 -12.82 28.45 -0.17
CA LEU A 515 -12.62 27.18 0.53
C LEU A 515 -13.15 27.22 1.97
N GLY A 516 -12.83 28.27 2.72
CA GLY A 516 -13.30 28.44 4.09
C GLY A 516 -14.83 28.54 4.20
N GLU A 517 -15.48 29.26 3.30
CA GLU A 517 -16.93 29.43 3.26
C GLU A 517 -17.64 28.11 2.90
N THR A 518 -17.14 27.37 1.91
CA THR A 518 -17.65 26.04 1.55
C THR A 518 -17.54 25.05 2.72
N ILE A 519 -16.38 25.01 3.38
CA ILE A 519 -16.16 24.15 4.55
C ILE A 519 -17.12 24.53 5.68
N LYS A 520 -17.29 25.82 5.91
CA LYS A 520 -18.20 26.32 6.93
C LYS A 520 -19.65 25.92 6.67
N GLN A 521 -20.13 25.96 5.43
CA GLN A 521 -21.50 25.52 5.09
C GLN A 521 -21.77 24.07 5.48
N VAL A 522 -20.81 23.16 5.24
CA VAL A 522 -20.94 21.76 5.65
C VAL A 522 -20.91 21.62 7.17
N LEU A 523 -19.98 22.31 7.84
CA LEU A 523 -19.85 22.25 9.30
C LEU A 523 -21.04 22.90 10.04
N ASP A 524 -21.67 23.92 9.45
CA ASP A 524 -22.88 24.58 9.93
C ASP A 524 -24.17 23.83 9.54
N ARG A 525 -24.04 22.63 8.94
CA ARG A 525 -25.15 21.74 8.59
C ARG A 525 -26.15 22.35 7.60
N ASP A 526 -25.65 22.91 6.51
CA ASP A 526 -26.51 23.44 5.43
C ASP A 526 -27.57 22.39 4.98
N PRO A 527 -28.88 22.72 5.05
CA PRO A 527 -29.94 21.76 4.74
C PRO A 527 -29.96 21.26 3.30
N GLU A 528 -29.53 22.10 2.33
CA GLU A 528 -29.50 21.74 0.92
C GLU A 528 -28.36 20.77 0.64
N TRP A 529 -27.19 20.98 1.25
CA TRP A 529 -26.07 20.06 1.21
C TRP A 529 -26.44 18.68 1.78
N ILE A 530 -27.04 18.63 2.97
CA ILE A 530 -27.45 17.37 3.62
C ILE A 530 -28.43 16.61 2.71
N LYS A 531 -29.39 17.32 2.11
CA LYS A 531 -30.37 16.73 1.20
C LYS A 531 -29.71 16.18 -0.07
N LEU A 532 -28.84 16.96 -0.70
CA LEU A 532 -28.12 16.58 -1.91
C LEU A 532 -27.23 15.35 -1.66
N HIS A 533 -26.45 15.38 -0.57
CA HIS A 533 -25.54 14.30 -0.19
C HIS A 533 -26.30 13.00 0.02
N ARG A 534 -27.34 12.99 0.88
CA ARG A 534 -28.15 11.81 1.14
C ARG A 534 -28.77 11.23 -0.14
N GLN A 535 -29.36 12.09 -0.98
CA GLN A 535 -29.98 11.64 -2.23
C GLN A 535 -28.98 10.93 -3.15
N ARG A 536 -27.76 11.45 -3.26
CA ARG A 536 -26.71 10.87 -4.11
C ARG A 536 -26.16 9.56 -3.55
N ILE A 537 -25.94 9.47 -2.24
CA ILE A 537 -25.43 8.25 -1.59
C ILE A 537 -26.45 7.12 -1.66
N THR A 538 -27.73 7.39 -1.40
CA THR A 538 -28.79 6.36 -1.53
C THR A 538 -28.95 5.86 -2.96
N SER A 539 -28.53 6.66 -3.96
CA SER A 539 -28.58 6.27 -5.37
C SER A 539 -27.34 5.50 -5.86
N SER A 540 -26.34 5.29 -5.00
CA SER A 540 -25.12 4.56 -5.36
C SER A 540 -25.34 3.05 -5.31
N GLY A 541 -24.66 2.32 -6.19
CA GLY A 541 -24.74 0.85 -6.24
C GLY A 541 -23.95 0.17 -5.13
N SER A 542 -24.05 -1.16 -5.07
CA SER A 542 -23.21 -1.99 -4.18
C SER A 542 -21.80 -2.17 -4.76
N PRO A 543 -20.76 -2.36 -3.92
CA PRO A 543 -19.43 -2.70 -4.39
C PRO A 543 -19.44 -4.00 -5.22
N GLU A 544 -18.71 -4.04 -6.33
CA GLU A 544 -18.49 -5.29 -7.07
C GLU A 544 -17.39 -6.14 -6.41
N LYS A 545 -17.62 -7.45 -6.25
CA LYS A 545 -16.61 -8.40 -5.79
C LYS A 545 -15.67 -8.78 -6.94
N ASP A 546 -14.36 -8.63 -6.74
CA ASP A 546 -13.36 -9.06 -7.72
C ASP A 546 -12.96 -10.53 -7.53
N ILE A 547 -13.73 -11.43 -8.15
CA ILE A 547 -13.53 -12.90 -8.13
C ILE A 547 -12.11 -13.28 -8.60
N SER A 548 -11.44 -12.44 -9.40
CA SER A 548 -10.12 -12.76 -9.95
C SER A 548 -9.01 -12.87 -8.89
N LEU A 549 -9.09 -12.09 -7.82
CA LEU A 549 -8.07 -12.01 -6.76
C LEU A 549 -8.16 -13.16 -5.75
N ILE A 550 -9.38 -13.64 -5.50
CA ILE A 550 -9.62 -14.81 -4.65
C ILE A 550 -8.86 -16.02 -5.19
N ASP A 551 -8.99 -16.31 -6.49
CA ASP A 551 -8.31 -17.45 -7.10
C ASP A 551 -6.77 -17.31 -7.08
N VAL A 552 -6.24 -16.07 -7.16
CA VAL A 552 -4.81 -15.79 -7.02
C VAL A 552 -4.33 -16.21 -5.63
N ALA A 553 -5.01 -15.72 -4.58
CA ALA A 553 -4.63 -15.99 -3.20
C ALA A 553 -4.67 -17.49 -2.86
N ILE A 554 -5.67 -18.20 -3.37
CA ILE A 554 -5.79 -19.66 -3.24
C ILE A 554 -4.56 -20.34 -3.84
N LYS A 555 -4.19 -19.99 -5.08
CA LYS A 555 -3.08 -20.65 -5.78
C LYS A 555 -1.73 -20.29 -5.21
N GLU A 556 -1.54 -19.07 -4.71
CA GLU A 556 -0.33 -18.71 -3.95
C GLU A 556 -0.21 -19.54 -2.66
N ARG A 557 -1.30 -19.69 -1.90
CA ARG A 557 -1.34 -20.48 -0.68
C ARG A 557 -1.09 -21.97 -0.96
N GLU A 558 -1.81 -22.57 -1.90
CA GLU A 558 -1.60 -23.97 -2.31
C GLU A 558 -0.14 -24.22 -2.72
N ALA A 559 0.45 -23.33 -3.52
CA ALA A 559 1.84 -23.45 -3.93
C ALA A 559 2.82 -23.31 -2.75
N PHE A 560 2.56 -22.39 -1.84
CA PHE A 560 3.37 -22.22 -0.63
C PHE A 560 3.32 -23.46 0.28
N ASP A 561 2.14 -24.03 0.52
CA ASP A 561 1.98 -25.21 1.37
C ASP A 561 2.65 -26.46 0.74
N LEU A 562 2.56 -26.60 -0.59
CA LEU A 562 3.31 -27.61 -1.35
C LEU A 562 4.83 -27.39 -1.24
N ALA A 563 5.31 -26.15 -1.33
CA ALA A 563 6.72 -25.82 -1.21
C ALA A 563 7.26 -26.14 0.20
N CYS A 564 6.52 -25.75 1.25
CA CYS A 564 6.84 -26.08 2.65
C CYS A 564 6.88 -27.60 2.90
N SER A 565 6.13 -28.37 2.10
CA SER A 565 6.12 -29.83 2.14
C SER A 565 7.19 -30.47 1.23
N ASN A 566 8.20 -29.71 0.78
CA ASN A 566 9.25 -30.12 -0.15
C ASN A 566 8.77 -30.63 -1.52
N GLN A 567 7.56 -30.22 -1.95
CA GLN A 567 7.01 -30.55 -3.27
C GLN A 567 7.26 -29.43 -4.29
N SER A 568 8.51 -28.98 -4.42
CA SER A 568 8.96 -27.83 -5.22
C SER A 568 8.41 -27.80 -6.64
N ILE A 569 8.45 -28.93 -7.36
CA ILE A 569 7.98 -29.00 -8.76
C ILE A 569 6.46 -28.78 -8.83
N ARG A 570 5.70 -29.41 -7.93
CA ARG A 570 4.24 -29.26 -7.88
C ARG A 570 3.85 -27.84 -7.49
N ALA A 571 4.52 -27.24 -6.51
CA ALA A 571 4.33 -25.84 -6.13
C ALA A 571 4.51 -24.89 -7.33
N ALA A 572 5.61 -25.06 -8.07
CA ALA A 572 5.89 -24.27 -9.25
C ALA A 572 4.84 -24.46 -10.36
N ASP A 573 4.41 -25.70 -10.61
CA ASP A 573 3.42 -26.03 -11.63
C ASP A 573 2.01 -25.54 -11.27
N THR A 574 1.62 -25.52 -9.99
CA THR A 574 0.35 -24.91 -9.53
C THR A 574 0.24 -23.45 -9.98
N ILE A 575 1.30 -22.66 -9.79
CA ILE A 575 1.33 -21.25 -10.23
C ILE A 575 1.33 -21.14 -11.76
N ARG A 576 2.15 -21.95 -12.46
CA ARG A 576 2.26 -21.89 -13.93
C ARG A 576 0.97 -22.29 -14.65
N GLN A 577 0.27 -23.30 -14.15
CA GLN A 577 -1.02 -23.70 -14.71
C GLN A 577 -2.05 -22.59 -14.53
N PHE A 578 -2.09 -21.98 -13.34
CA PHE A 578 -3.01 -20.90 -13.04
C PHE A 578 -2.85 -19.69 -13.97
N ILE A 579 -1.63 -19.20 -14.17
CA ILE A 579 -1.38 -18.06 -15.07
C ILE A 579 -1.74 -18.35 -16.55
N ASN A 580 -1.70 -19.60 -16.98
CA ASN A 580 -2.05 -19.99 -18.35
C ASN A 580 -3.57 -20.11 -18.55
N THR A 581 -4.34 -20.24 -17.48
CA THR A 581 -5.82 -20.42 -17.54
C THR A 581 -6.60 -19.12 -17.52
N LYS A 582 -6.01 -18.01 -17.09
CA LYS A 582 -6.69 -16.70 -17.02
C LYS A 582 -6.11 -15.73 -18.04
N GLU A 583 -6.91 -15.36 -19.04
CA GLU A 583 -6.56 -14.35 -20.05
C GLU A 583 -6.44 -12.93 -19.47
N SER A 584 -6.84 -12.70 -18.21
CA SER A 584 -7.02 -11.37 -17.61
C SER A 584 -5.79 -10.79 -16.88
N PHE A 585 -4.69 -11.53 -16.72
CA PHE A 585 -3.53 -10.99 -16.01
C PHE A 585 -2.78 -9.98 -16.87
N VAL A 586 -2.51 -8.79 -16.33
CA VAL A 586 -1.58 -7.84 -16.92
C VAL A 586 -0.17 -8.44 -16.97
N LYS A 587 0.65 -7.95 -17.91
CA LYS A 587 2.00 -8.46 -18.20
C LYS A 587 2.87 -8.53 -16.95
N ASP A 588 2.79 -7.52 -16.09
CA ASP A 588 3.59 -7.40 -14.86
C ASP A 588 3.26 -8.48 -13.83
N ASP A 589 1.97 -8.77 -13.63
CA ASP A 589 1.51 -9.79 -12.70
C ASP A 589 1.86 -11.19 -13.22
N GLN A 590 1.70 -11.45 -14.53
CA GLN A 590 2.14 -12.71 -15.13
C GLN A 590 3.63 -12.97 -14.88
N ALA A 591 4.45 -11.93 -15.09
CA ALA A 591 5.89 -12.02 -14.89
C ALA A 591 6.24 -12.27 -13.42
N TRP A 592 5.57 -11.59 -12.50
CA TRP A 592 5.76 -11.79 -11.06
C TRP A 592 5.44 -13.23 -10.63
N PHE A 593 4.33 -13.80 -11.09
CA PHE A 593 3.97 -15.18 -10.79
C PHE A 593 4.92 -16.20 -11.44
N LEU A 594 5.48 -15.91 -12.61
CA LEU A 594 6.56 -16.72 -13.18
C LEU A 594 7.81 -16.70 -12.28
N GLN A 595 8.20 -15.53 -11.76
CA GLN A 595 9.32 -15.44 -10.80
C GLN A 595 9.02 -16.19 -9.50
N LEU A 596 7.79 -16.08 -8.97
CA LEU A 596 7.38 -16.86 -7.80
C LEU A 596 7.49 -18.37 -8.08
N SER A 597 6.98 -18.83 -9.23
CA SER A 597 7.10 -20.22 -9.67
C SER A 597 8.56 -20.67 -9.79
N ALA A 598 9.42 -19.86 -10.43
CA ALA A 598 10.84 -20.14 -10.57
C ALA A 598 11.51 -20.28 -9.20
N SER A 599 11.15 -19.44 -8.23
CA SER A 599 11.70 -19.49 -6.88
C SER A 599 11.34 -20.77 -6.13
N TYR A 600 10.13 -21.32 -6.31
CA TYR A 600 9.75 -22.61 -5.72
C TYR A 600 10.44 -23.78 -6.41
N LEU A 601 10.69 -23.66 -7.71
CA LEU A 601 11.30 -24.72 -8.50
C LEU A 601 12.80 -24.90 -8.21
N TYR A 602 13.48 -23.87 -7.70
CA TYR A 602 14.95 -23.83 -7.61
C TYR A 602 15.59 -25.05 -6.94
N ASN A 603 15.07 -25.48 -5.79
CA ASN A 603 15.59 -26.66 -5.08
C ASN A 603 15.26 -27.99 -5.78
N GLY A 604 14.19 -28.04 -6.57
CA GLY A 604 13.78 -29.25 -7.30
C GLY A 604 14.44 -29.39 -8.68
N ASP A 605 14.62 -28.28 -9.38
CA ASP A 605 15.20 -28.22 -10.73
C ASP A 605 15.75 -26.81 -11.02
N LYS A 606 17.05 -26.62 -10.75
CA LYS A 606 17.74 -25.34 -10.96
C LYS A 606 17.71 -24.88 -12.41
N SER A 607 17.83 -25.80 -13.38
CA SER A 607 17.86 -25.44 -14.81
C SER A 607 16.51 -24.90 -15.25
N ARG A 608 15.44 -25.66 -14.98
CA ARG A 608 14.08 -25.25 -15.32
C ARG A 608 13.65 -24.00 -14.54
N SER A 609 14.11 -23.84 -13.30
CA SER A 609 13.94 -22.61 -12.52
C SER A 609 14.53 -21.40 -13.24
N MET A 610 15.77 -21.48 -13.73
CA MET A 610 16.40 -20.40 -14.50
C MET A 610 15.70 -20.12 -15.84
N GLU A 611 15.21 -21.14 -16.53
CA GLU A 611 14.40 -20.96 -17.76
C GLU A 611 13.09 -20.20 -17.48
N VAL A 612 12.38 -20.57 -16.41
CA VAL A 612 11.15 -19.88 -15.99
C VAL A 612 11.46 -18.45 -15.55
N GLN A 613 12.58 -18.23 -14.84
CA GLN A 613 13.01 -16.89 -14.45
C GLN A 613 13.37 -16.03 -15.66
N LEU A 614 14.02 -16.60 -16.67
CA LEU A 614 14.30 -15.90 -17.93
C LEU A 614 13.01 -15.46 -18.60
N ALA A 615 11.97 -16.31 -18.60
CA ALA A 615 10.66 -15.95 -19.12
C ALA A 615 9.99 -14.83 -18.29
N ALA A 616 10.12 -14.86 -16.96
CA ALA A 616 9.66 -13.80 -16.07
C ALA A 616 10.33 -12.46 -16.40
N HIS A 617 11.67 -12.42 -16.40
CA HIS A 617 12.46 -11.22 -16.67
C HIS A 617 12.24 -10.68 -18.10
N THR A 618 12.10 -11.56 -19.09
CA THR A 618 11.79 -11.16 -20.48
C THR A 618 10.42 -10.46 -20.60
N LYS A 619 9.46 -10.85 -19.74
CA LYS A 619 8.15 -10.18 -19.66
C LYS A 619 8.23 -8.90 -18.84
N ASN A 620 9.04 -8.85 -17.79
CA ASN A 620 9.20 -7.69 -16.94
C ASN A 620 10.65 -7.54 -16.49
N THR A 621 11.35 -6.58 -17.06
CA THR A 621 12.79 -6.37 -16.89
C THR A 621 13.14 -5.81 -15.50
N PHE A 622 12.16 -5.36 -14.71
CA PHE A 622 12.37 -4.98 -13.32
C PHE A 622 12.52 -6.18 -12.37
N LEU A 623 12.20 -7.40 -12.83
CA LEU A 623 12.34 -8.64 -12.06
C LEU A 623 13.76 -9.23 -12.17
N LEU A 624 14.05 -10.24 -11.33
CA LEU A 624 15.39 -10.80 -11.20
C LEU A 624 15.95 -11.32 -12.54
N LYS A 625 17.17 -10.90 -12.82
CA LYS A 625 17.94 -11.23 -14.01
C LYS A 625 18.72 -12.54 -13.81
N PRO A 626 18.39 -13.64 -14.52
CA PRO A 626 19.13 -14.89 -14.38
C PRO A 626 20.60 -14.77 -14.87
N PRO A 627 21.54 -15.57 -14.34
CA PRO A 627 22.97 -15.47 -14.66
C PRO A 627 23.35 -15.69 -16.14
N SER A 628 22.49 -16.33 -16.94
CA SER A 628 22.75 -16.65 -18.34
C SER A 628 21.47 -16.65 -19.18
N GLY A 629 21.58 -16.32 -20.47
CA GLY A 629 20.49 -16.48 -21.45
C GLY A 629 19.74 -15.21 -21.86
N ILE A 630 20.17 -14.03 -21.38
CA ILE A 630 19.50 -12.76 -21.68
C ILE A 630 20.15 -12.09 -22.88
N ASN A 631 19.36 -11.91 -23.93
CA ASN A 631 19.73 -11.06 -25.05
C ASN A 631 19.05 -9.71 -24.88
N TYR A 632 19.77 -8.63 -25.19
CA TYR A 632 19.18 -7.30 -25.25
C TYR A 632 17.97 -7.30 -26.19
N LYS A 633 16.82 -6.87 -25.66
CA LYS A 633 15.60 -6.74 -26.46
C LYS A 633 15.48 -5.31 -26.94
N LYS A 634 15.65 -5.13 -28.25
CA LYS A 634 15.53 -3.83 -28.90
C LYS A 634 14.14 -3.22 -28.69
N LEU A 635 14.12 -1.93 -28.45
CA LEU A 635 12.93 -1.10 -28.49
C LEU A 635 12.47 -1.01 -29.96
N THR A 636 11.38 -1.70 -30.28
CA THR A 636 10.82 -1.74 -31.64
C THR A 636 9.48 -1.03 -31.67
N SER A 637 9.44 0.17 -32.23
CA SER A 637 8.18 0.86 -32.54
C SER A 637 8.06 1.01 -34.06
N LYS A 638 6.84 0.84 -34.57
CA LYS A 638 6.49 1.21 -35.95
C LYS A 638 5.52 2.38 -35.86
N GLN A 639 5.95 3.52 -36.37
CA GLN A 639 5.24 4.79 -36.47
C GLN A 639 4.78 5.31 -35.10
N THR A 640 5.69 5.89 -34.31
CA THR A 640 5.33 6.61 -33.08
C THR A 640 4.26 7.65 -33.37
N ARG A 641 3.02 7.38 -32.94
CA ARG A 641 1.89 8.31 -33.08
C ARG A 641 1.79 9.17 -31.83
N GLN A 642 2.76 10.07 -31.65
CA GLN A 642 2.95 10.91 -30.46
C GLN A 642 1.63 11.48 -29.91
N ALA A 643 0.88 12.20 -30.75
CA ALA A 643 -0.38 12.83 -30.36
C ALA A 643 -1.49 11.83 -29.97
N LEU A 644 -1.51 10.62 -30.57
CA LEU A 644 -2.49 9.59 -30.20
C LEU A 644 -2.19 8.97 -28.84
N LYS A 645 -0.90 8.72 -28.54
CA LYS A 645 -0.47 8.24 -27.22
C LYS A 645 -0.75 9.28 -26.14
N ILE A 646 -0.47 10.56 -26.42
CA ILE A 646 -0.83 11.66 -25.50
C ILE A 646 -2.35 11.73 -25.30
N LYS A 647 -3.15 11.59 -26.37
CA LYS A 647 -4.62 11.54 -26.26
C LYS A 647 -5.08 10.42 -25.35
N GLN A 648 -4.52 9.22 -25.50
CA GLN A 648 -4.82 8.07 -24.63
C GLN A 648 -4.46 8.37 -23.18
N PHE A 649 -3.26 8.95 -22.95
CA PHE A 649 -2.81 9.35 -21.62
C PHE A 649 -3.76 10.36 -20.96
N ILE A 650 -4.08 11.48 -21.60
CA ILE A 650 -4.96 12.49 -20.99
C ILE A 650 -6.39 11.98 -20.79
N SER A 651 -6.87 11.10 -21.67
CA SER A 651 -8.23 10.53 -21.57
C SER A 651 -8.40 9.55 -20.41
N SER A 652 -7.31 9.16 -19.73
CA SER A 652 -7.37 8.31 -18.53
C SER A 652 -7.85 9.07 -17.28
N PHE A 653 -7.76 10.40 -17.29
CA PHE A 653 -8.16 11.29 -16.20
C PHE A 653 -9.62 11.73 -16.33
N THR A 654 -10.32 11.84 -15.21
CA THR A 654 -11.68 12.40 -15.15
C THR A 654 -11.67 13.92 -15.06
N GLU A 655 -10.62 14.51 -14.48
CA GLU A 655 -10.49 15.95 -14.24
C GLU A 655 -9.28 16.53 -14.95
N ALA A 656 -9.50 17.61 -15.71
CA ALA A 656 -8.46 18.23 -16.52
C ALA A 656 -7.27 18.76 -15.69
N ASN A 657 -7.54 19.34 -14.51
CA ASN A 657 -6.50 19.84 -13.61
C ASN A 657 -5.62 18.73 -13.03
N SER A 658 -6.14 17.50 -12.87
CA SER A 658 -5.37 16.37 -12.36
C SER A 658 -4.24 15.93 -13.30
N ILE A 659 -4.36 16.23 -14.60
CA ILE A 659 -3.28 16.04 -15.59
C ILE A 659 -2.10 16.96 -15.27
N VAL A 660 -2.38 18.23 -14.99
CA VAL A 660 -1.33 19.22 -14.66
C VAL A 660 -0.65 18.83 -13.36
N LEU A 661 -1.40 18.38 -12.36
CA LEU A 661 -0.84 17.92 -11.08
C LEU A 661 0.07 16.70 -11.28
N HIS A 662 -0.36 15.71 -12.08
CA HIS A 662 0.43 14.54 -12.45
C HIS A 662 1.77 14.94 -13.05
N VAL A 663 1.72 15.75 -14.10
CA VAL A 663 2.90 16.17 -14.84
C VAL A 663 3.80 17.04 -13.98
N THR A 664 3.24 17.98 -13.21
CA THR A 664 4.06 18.84 -12.35
C THR A 664 4.81 18.03 -11.31
N LYS A 665 4.18 17.01 -10.71
CA LYS A 665 4.89 16.09 -9.81
C LYS A 665 6.03 15.39 -10.53
N LEU A 666 5.75 14.83 -11.71
CA LEU A 666 6.77 14.13 -12.50
C LEU A 666 7.98 15.03 -12.77
N LEU A 667 7.72 16.30 -13.11
CA LEU A 667 8.75 17.31 -13.33
C LEU A 667 9.48 17.71 -12.04
N ASP A 668 8.84 17.67 -10.87
CA ASP A 668 9.49 17.95 -9.58
C ASP A 668 10.59 16.90 -9.27
N ASP A 669 10.38 15.64 -9.67
CA ASP A 669 11.36 14.55 -9.51
C ASP A 669 12.54 14.64 -10.51
N ILE A 670 12.43 15.48 -11.54
CA ILE A 670 13.47 15.71 -12.56
C ILE A 670 14.26 16.97 -12.17
N ALA A 671 15.25 16.81 -11.32
CA ALA A 671 16.11 17.89 -10.82
C ALA A 671 17.55 17.45 -10.62
N PHE A 672 18.49 18.41 -10.67
CA PHE A 672 19.86 18.20 -10.23
C PHE A 672 19.88 18.14 -8.70
N LYS A 673 19.99 16.93 -8.15
CA LYS A 673 19.86 16.67 -6.72
C LYS A 673 20.75 15.48 -6.34
N PRO A 674 21.47 15.54 -5.19
CA PRO A 674 22.15 14.38 -4.65
C PRO A 674 21.17 13.26 -4.29
N ASP A 675 21.67 12.04 -4.30
CA ASP A 675 21.00 10.83 -3.85
C ASP A 675 19.63 10.56 -4.52
N SER A 676 19.59 10.77 -5.85
CA SER A 676 18.35 10.72 -6.64
C SER A 676 18.50 10.14 -8.05
N SER A 677 19.61 9.48 -8.40
CA SER A 677 19.83 8.86 -9.73
C SER A 677 18.66 8.00 -10.20
N THR A 678 18.29 6.97 -9.43
CA THR A 678 17.18 6.05 -9.76
C THR A 678 15.84 6.78 -9.91
N LEU A 679 15.57 7.77 -9.05
CA LEU A 679 14.35 8.57 -9.12
C LEU A 679 14.32 9.40 -10.40
N PHE A 680 15.44 10.06 -10.72
CA PHE A 680 15.59 10.91 -11.89
C PHE A 680 15.43 10.11 -13.17
N GLU A 681 16.15 8.99 -13.32
CA GLU A 681 16.12 8.13 -14.52
C GLU A 681 14.72 7.61 -14.80
N ARG A 682 14.02 7.14 -13.75
CA ARG A 682 12.64 6.69 -13.84
C ARG A 682 11.70 7.82 -14.24
N SER A 683 11.82 8.98 -13.62
CA SER A 683 10.94 10.12 -13.90
C SER A 683 11.19 10.69 -15.30
N PHE A 684 12.43 10.70 -15.77
CA PHE A 684 12.77 11.11 -17.13
C PHE A 684 12.29 10.09 -18.17
N THR A 685 12.36 8.79 -17.88
CA THR A 685 11.76 7.73 -18.71
C THR A 685 10.25 7.93 -18.86
N ARG A 686 9.54 8.11 -17.73
CA ARG A 686 8.09 8.39 -17.71
C ARG A 686 7.72 9.70 -18.41
N LEU A 687 8.58 10.72 -18.36
CA LEU A 687 8.35 11.96 -19.10
C LEU A 687 8.28 11.69 -20.60
N GLY A 688 9.17 10.84 -21.14
CA GLY A 688 9.10 10.43 -22.54
C GLY A 688 7.80 9.71 -22.89
N GLU A 689 7.31 8.84 -22.00
CA GLU A 689 6.01 8.15 -22.15
C GLU A 689 4.82 9.14 -22.15
N CYS A 690 4.81 10.09 -21.21
CA CYS A 690 3.80 11.16 -21.14
C CYS A 690 3.81 12.03 -22.41
N LEU A 691 4.97 12.23 -23.01
CA LEU A 691 5.14 12.93 -24.29
C LEU A 691 4.85 12.05 -25.51
N GLY A 692 4.39 10.81 -25.31
CA GLY A 692 3.96 9.90 -26.36
C GLY A 692 5.08 9.14 -27.07
N PHE A 693 6.27 9.05 -26.46
CA PHE A 693 7.39 8.26 -26.98
C PHE A 693 7.42 6.85 -26.39
N ASP A 694 8.13 5.95 -27.05
CA ASP A 694 8.50 4.66 -26.45
C ASP A 694 9.83 4.85 -25.72
N THR A 695 9.95 4.35 -24.50
CA THR A 695 11.16 4.54 -23.67
C THR A 695 11.62 3.24 -23.04
N GLN A 696 12.88 3.21 -22.59
CA GLN A 696 13.53 2.07 -21.93
C GLN A 696 14.66 2.57 -21.02
N GLN A 697 15.05 1.81 -20.00
CA GLN A 697 16.25 2.05 -19.18
C GLN A 697 17.28 0.90 -19.37
N PRO A 698 18.06 0.87 -20.47
CA PRO A 698 18.90 -0.28 -20.81
C PRO A 698 19.91 -0.74 -19.73
N GLU A 699 20.58 0.20 -19.05
CA GLU A 699 21.48 -0.15 -17.95
C GLU A 699 20.73 -0.82 -16.79
N ALA A 700 19.64 -0.24 -16.31
CA ALA A 700 18.85 -0.83 -15.23
C ALA A 700 18.22 -2.18 -15.63
N GLU A 701 17.73 -2.28 -16.87
CA GLU A 701 16.97 -3.45 -17.37
C GLU A 701 17.86 -4.63 -17.81
N PHE A 702 19.02 -4.36 -18.41
CA PHE A 702 19.89 -5.39 -19.00
C PHE A 702 21.34 -5.34 -18.50
N ASN A 703 21.68 -4.38 -17.62
CA ASN A 703 23.04 -4.12 -17.16
C ASN A 703 24.02 -3.88 -18.31
N ASN A 704 23.50 -3.24 -19.37
CA ASN A 704 24.23 -2.97 -20.60
C ASN A 704 23.49 -1.91 -21.43
N GLY A 705 24.16 -0.81 -21.73
CA GLY A 705 23.63 0.28 -22.54
C GLY A 705 23.67 1.60 -21.79
N CYS A 706 22.79 2.52 -22.19
CA CYS A 706 22.63 3.82 -21.57
C CYS A 706 21.67 3.79 -20.38
N ASP A 707 21.72 4.84 -19.56
CA ASP A 707 20.76 5.07 -18.47
C ASP A 707 19.32 5.10 -18.99
N ILE A 708 19.05 5.92 -20.02
CA ILE A 708 17.70 6.10 -20.59
C ILE A 708 17.77 6.11 -22.13
N LEU A 709 16.83 5.42 -22.78
CA LEU A 709 16.68 5.38 -24.23
C LEU A 709 15.28 5.85 -24.62
N TRP A 710 15.18 6.91 -25.44
CA TRP A 710 13.90 7.34 -26.02
C TRP A 710 13.86 7.02 -27.52
N ASN A 711 12.82 6.32 -27.97
CA ASN A 711 12.51 6.19 -29.39
C ASN A 711 11.50 7.27 -29.81
N ILE A 712 12.01 8.32 -30.46
CA ILE A 712 11.23 9.51 -30.84
C ILE A 712 10.59 9.36 -32.23
N TYR A 713 11.14 8.49 -33.09
CA TYR A 713 10.56 8.11 -34.38
C TYR A 713 11.11 6.77 -34.89
N ASP A 714 10.57 6.24 -36.00
CA ASP A 714 10.90 4.91 -36.57
C ASP A 714 12.38 4.54 -36.50
N ASP A 715 13.27 5.48 -36.84
CA ASP A 715 14.71 5.33 -36.88
C ASP A 715 15.50 6.33 -36.02
N GLU A 716 14.82 7.16 -35.23
CA GLU A 716 15.44 8.23 -34.45
C GLU A 716 15.33 7.95 -32.94
N PHE A 717 16.46 8.05 -32.24
CA PHE A 717 16.59 7.77 -30.82
C PHE A 717 17.39 8.86 -30.10
N LEU A 718 17.09 9.07 -28.82
CA LEU A 718 17.97 9.76 -27.88
C LEU A 718 18.61 8.73 -26.97
N VAL A 719 19.95 8.72 -26.93
CA VAL A 719 20.77 7.82 -26.09
C VAL A 719 21.29 8.65 -24.94
N ILE A 720 20.70 8.49 -23.76
CA ILE A 720 20.80 9.47 -22.68
C ILE A 720 21.58 8.90 -21.50
N GLU A 721 22.58 9.65 -21.07
CA GLU A 721 23.28 9.46 -19.79
C GLU A 721 22.89 10.58 -18.82
N ALA A 722 22.43 10.21 -17.63
CA ALA A 722 21.99 11.13 -16.60
C ALA A 722 23.09 11.32 -15.54
N LYS A 723 23.62 12.54 -15.42
CA LYS A 723 24.56 12.93 -14.35
C LYS A 723 23.91 13.99 -13.46
N ASN A 724 22.66 13.74 -13.07
CA ASN A 724 21.82 14.65 -12.28
C ASN A 724 22.35 14.89 -10.86
N GLU A 725 23.20 14.01 -10.32
CA GLU A 725 23.80 14.18 -8.99
C GLU A 725 25.05 15.07 -8.99
N VAL A 726 25.52 15.47 -10.17
CA VAL A 726 26.62 16.43 -10.27
C VAL A 726 26.14 17.78 -9.74
N LYS A 727 26.92 18.34 -8.81
CA LYS A 727 26.68 19.68 -8.25
C LYS A 727 26.60 20.73 -9.35
N THR A 728 25.62 21.62 -9.26
CA THR A 728 25.36 22.62 -10.30
C THR A 728 26.48 23.65 -10.46
N GLU A 729 27.31 23.86 -9.42
CA GLU A 729 28.49 24.72 -9.50
C GLU A 729 29.68 24.09 -10.26
N ARG A 730 29.55 22.84 -10.73
CA ARG A 730 30.63 22.16 -11.42
C ARG A 730 30.73 22.60 -12.88
N ASP A 731 31.83 23.27 -13.19
CA ASP A 731 32.08 23.87 -14.49
C ASP A 731 32.54 22.91 -15.59
N LEU A 732 32.94 21.68 -15.28
CA LEU A 732 33.58 20.77 -16.24
C LEU A 732 33.01 19.35 -16.19
N ILE A 733 32.76 18.80 -17.37
CA ILE A 733 32.52 17.37 -17.60
C ILE A 733 33.88 16.66 -17.56
N TYR A 734 34.01 15.66 -16.69
CA TYR A 734 35.23 14.89 -16.53
C TYR A 734 35.26 13.66 -17.43
N LYS A 735 36.48 13.13 -17.57
CA LYS A 735 36.79 11.99 -18.44
C LYS A 735 35.83 10.81 -18.22
N SER A 736 35.57 10.44 -16.96
CA SER A 736 34.69 9.32 -16.61
C SER A 736 33.26 9.46 -17.17
N GLU A 737 32.70 10.67 -17.16
CA GLU A 737 31.34 10.94 -17.67
C GLU A 737 31.33 10.93 -19.21
N SER A 738 32.39 11.46 -19.83
CA SER A 738 32.55 11.42 -21.29
C SER A 738 32.78 9.99 -21.82
N GLU A 739 33.45 9.13 -21.02
CA GLU A 739 33.64 7.71 -21.32
C GLU A 739 32.32 6.94 -21.21
N GLN A 740 31.46 7.26 -20.24
CA GLN A 740 30.13 6.65 -20.09
C GLN A 740 29.25 6.93 -21.32
N ILE A 741 29.08 8.19 -21.73
CA ILE A 741 28.27 8.51 -22.92
C ILE A 741 28.89 7.94 -24.22
N SER A 742 30.22 7.87 -24.30
CA SER A 742 30.90 7.20 -25.42
C SER A 742 30.62 5.70 -25.46
N SER A 743 30.62 5.04 -24.31
CA SER A 743 30.26 3.63 -24.19
C SER A 743 28.80 3.40 -24.62
N SER A 744 27.89 4.26 -24.17
CA SER A 744 26.47 4.21 -24.48
C SER A 744 26.15 4.43 -25.96
N ASP A 745 26.80 5.38 -26.62
CA ASP A 745 26.69 5.58 -28.08
C ASP A 745 27.22 4.38 -28.89
N ASN A 746 28.38 3.83 -28.49
CA ASN A 746 28.93 2.63 -29.12
C ASN A 746 28.02 1.41 -28.95
N TRP A 747 27.44 1.25 -27.75
CA TRP A 747 26.45 0.22 -27.48
C TRP A 747 25.23 0.39 -28.38
N PHE A 748 24.72 1.61 -28.54
CA PHE A 748 23.57 1.89 -29.39
C PHE A 748 23.88 1.53 -30.85
N LYS A 749 24.98 2.01 -31.42
CA LYS A 749 25.41 1.69 -32.80
C LYS A 749 25.54 0.20 -33.06
N LYS A 750 26.05 -0.56 -32.08
CA LYS A 750 26.17 -2.02 -32.17
C LYS A 750 24.80 -2.70 -32.20
N HIS A 751 23.84 -2.26 -31.38
CA HIS A 751 22.53 -2.90 -31.30
C HIS A 751 21.53 -2.33 -32.31
N TYR A 752 21.75 -1.14 -32.85
CA TYR A 752 20.86 -0.44 -33.77
C TYR A 752 21.64 0.09 -34.99
N PRO A 753 22.24 -0.79 -35.82
CA PRO A 753 23.16 -0.39 -36.89
C PRO A 753 22.51 0.48 -37.99
N ASP A 754 21.20 0.31 -38.21
CA ASP A 754 20.42 1.02 -39.23
C ASP A 754 19.55 2.14 -38.65
N LYS A 755 19.93 2.67 -37.48
CA LYS A 755 19.15 3.68 -36.75
C LYS A 755 20.06 4.83 -36.33
N ASN A 756 19.46 6.01 -36.19
CA ASN A 756 20.13 7.23 -35.78
C ASN A 756 19.91 7.45 -34.28
N GLY A 757 21.00 7.42 -33.51
CA GLY A 757 21.00 7.74 -32.09
C GLY A 757 21.72 9.06 -31.88
N THR A 758 21.07 10.02 -31.23
CA THR A 758 21.69 11.25 -30.75
C THR A 758 22.16 11.03 -29.32
N PRO A 759 23.49 11.07 -29.04
CA PRO A 759 24.00 10.98 -27.68
C PRO A 759 23.62 12.25 -26.90
N VAL A 760 23.05 12.08 -25.72
CA VAL A 760 22.63 13.17 -24.84
C VAL A 760 23.22 12.95 -23.46
N LEU A 761 23.89 13.97 -22.92
CA LEU A 761 24.38 13.96 -21.55
C LEU A 761 23.60 15.00 -20.74
N ILE A 762 22.94 14.58 -19.67
CA ILE A 762 22.31 15.49 -18.71
C ILE A 762 23.36 15.86 -17.67
N HIS A 763 23.88 17.08 -17.76
CA HIS A 763 24.98 17.55 -16.91
C HIS A 763 24.92 19.08 -16.76
N PRO A 764 25.21 19.66 -15.57
CA PRO A 764 25.10 21.11 -15.36
C PRO A 764 25.96 21.96 -16.29
N SER A 765 27.16 21.47 -16.63
CA SER A 765 28.08 22.10 -17.58
C SER A 765 28.05 21.45 -18.95
N ASN A 766 28.32 22.24 -20.00
CA ASN A 766 28.56 21.80 -21.37
C ASN A 766 30.06 21.87 -21.78
N LYS A 767 30.96 22.19 -20.85
CA LYS A 767 32.40 22.33 -21.11
C LYS A 767 33.15 21.06 -20.74
N LEU A 768 33.98 20.57 -21.65
CA LEU A 768 34.84 19.42 -21.38
C LEU A 768 36.07 19.81 -20.58
N HIS A 769 36.46 18.95 -19.65
CA HIS A 769 37.84 18.92 -19.16
C HIS A 769 38.79 18.55 -20.31
N HIS A 770 40.05 18.98 -20.24
CA HIS A 770 41.03 18.75 -21.32
C HIS A 770 41.34 17.27 -21.61
N GLU A 771 40.95 16.35 -20.72
CA GLU A 771 41.08 14.89 -20.88
C GLU A 771 39.77 14.20 -21.26
N ALA A 772 38.68 14.94 -21.41
CA ALA A 772 37.35 14.41 -21.71
C ALA A 772 37.04 14.56 -23.20
N PHE A 773 36.44 13.53 -23.79
CA PHE A 773 36.08 13.49 -25.21
C PHE A 773 34.74 12.76 -25.36
N THR A 774 33.79 13.37 -26.05
CA THR A 774 32.45 12.80 -26.27
C THR A 774 32.26 12.39 -27.73
N PRO A 775 31.27 11.54 -28.03
CA PRO A 775 30.90 11.25 -29.41
C PRO A 775 30.53 12.52 -30.18
N SER A 776 30.76 12.49 -31.49
CA SER A 776 30.32 13.57 -32.39
C SER A 776 28.80 13.79 -32.26
N ASN A 777 28.38 15.06 -32.24
CA ASN A 777 26.97 15.48 -32.09
C ASN A 777 26.36 15.18 -30.71
N THR A 778 27.17 14.96 -29.67
CA THR A 778 26.66 14.89 -28.29
C THR A 778 25.98 16.21 -27.91
N GLY A 779 24.71 16.14 -27.49
CA GLY A 779 23.97 17.26 -26.96
C GLY A 779 23.96 17.25 -25.43
N ILE A 780 24.04 18.43 -24.80
CA ILE A 780 23.98 18.58 -23.35
C ILE A 780 22.62 19.15 -22.95
N ILE A 781 21.89 18.45 -22.08
CA ILE A 781 20.78 19.05 -21.34
C ILE A 781 21.36 19.58 -20.03
N ASN A 782 21.69 20.86 -20.01
CA ASN A 782 22.14 21.57 -18.82
C ASN A 782 20.95 22.09 -17.99
N GLU A 783 21.23 22.76 -16.87
CA GLU A 783 20.20 23.30 -15.99
C GLU A 783 19.19 24.20 -16.73
N LYS A 784 19.69 25.05 -17.64
CA LYS A 784 18.84 25.92 -18.47
C LYS A 784 17.95 25.11 -19.42
N GLY A 785 18.54 24.20 -20.20
CA GLY A 785 17.79 23.37 -21.15
C GLY A 785 16.76 22.47 -20.46
N LEU A 786 17.11 21.94 -19.28
CA LEU A 786 16.18 21.17 -18.45
C LEU A 786 15.05 22.06 -17.92
N GLY A 787 15.35 23.28 -17.46
CA GLY A 787 14.36 24.27 -17.02
C GLY A 787 13.38 24.64 -18.14
N GLU A 788 13.89 24.93 -19.34
CA GLU A 788 13.07 25.25 -20.52
C GLU A 788 12.20 24.07 -20.97
N LEU A 789 12.72 22.85 -20.93
CA LEU A 789 11.93 21.64 -21.20
C LEU A 789 10.79 21.51 -20.17
N LYS A 790 11.10 21.63 -18.88
CA LYS A 790 10.09 21.54 -17.81
C LYS A 790 9.01 22.62 -17.95
N GLU A 791 9.39 23.86 -18.24
CA GLU A 791 8.45 24.96 -18.46
C GLU A 791 7.51 24.69 -19.64
N ASN A 792 8.06 24.24 -20.77
CA ASN A 792 7.28 23.93 -21.96
C ASN A 792 6.35 22.75 -21.76
N VAL A 793 6.82 21.67 -21.12
CA VAL A 793 5.99 20.51 -20.76
C VAL A 793 4.83 20.96 -19.86
N ASN A 794 5.12 21.74 -18.82
CA ASN A 794 4.09 22.24 -17.92
C ASN A 794 3.08 23.15 -18.65
N GLY A 795 3.55 24.04 -19.53
CA GLY A 795 2.70 24.90 -20.34
C GLY A 795 1.82 24.14 -21.32
N PHE A 796 2.36 23.10 -21.96
CA PHE A 796 1.65 22.20 -22.86
C PHE A 796 0.48 21.52 -22.16
N PHE A 797 0.74 20.84 -21.03
CA PHE A 797 -0.31 20.16 -20.28
C PHE A 797 -1.28 21.13 -19.59
N THR A 798 -0.83 22.33 -19.19
CA THR A 798 -1.73 23.39 -18.71
C THR A 798 -2.70 23.84 -19.80
N THR A 799 -2.25 23.90 -21.06
CA THR A 799 -3.13 24.23 -22.20
C THR A 799 -4.13 23.11 -22.48
N LEU A 800 -3.69 21.85 -22.43
CA LEU A 800 -4.60 20.71 -22.57
C LEU A 800 -5.64 20.65 -21.45
N ALA A 801 -5.30 21.12 -20.25
CA ALA A 801 -6.22 21.16 -19.12
C ALA A 801 -7.31 22.25 -19.20
N GLN A 802 -7.30 23.11 -20.23
CA GLN A 802 -8.34 24.14 -20.42
C GLN A 802 -9.69 23.57 -20.89
N ARG A 803 -9.72 22.30 -21.30
CA ARG A 803 -10.91 21.60 -21.79
C ARG A 803 -10.92 20.18 -21.26
N GLU A 804 -12.09 19.57 -21.26
CA GLU A 804 -12.25 18.17 -20.89
C GLU A 804 -11.39 17.25 -21.77
N PRO A 805 -10.67 16.26 -21.19
CA PRO A 805 -9.67 15.46 -21.92
C PRO A 805 -10.22 14.76 -23.16
N HIS A 806 -11.47 14.28 -23.10
CA HIS A 806 -12.12 13.54 -24.19
C HIS A 806 -12.47 14.40 -25.42
N LEU A 807 -12.48 15.74 -25.27
CA LEU A 807 -12.82 16.66 -26.36
C LEU A 807 -11.66 16.94 -27.32
N TRP A 808 -10.42 16.64 -26.92
CA TRP A 808 -9.24 16.90 -27.75
C TRP A 808 -9.11 15.90 -28.92
N THR A 809 -8.77 16.42 -30.09
CA THR A 809 -8.39 15.61 -31.25
C THR A 809 -6.86 15.45 -31.36
N PRO A 810 -6.35 14.34 -31.94
CA PRO A 810 -4.92 14.18 -32.17
C PRO A 810 -4.29 15.33 -32.99
N GLU A 811 -5.04 15.89 -33.94
CA GLU A 811 -4.60 17.02 -34.77
C GLU A 811 -4.39 18.30 -33.95
N GLU A 812 -5.31 18.61 -33.03
CA GLU A 812 -5.16 19.74 -32.11
C GLU A 812 -3.98 19.55 -31.15
N ILE A 813 -3.83 18.35 -30.59
CA ILE A 813 -2.70 18.00 -29.70
C ILE A 813 -1.37 18.20 -30.43
N LEU A 814 -1.27 17.75 -31.69
CA LEU A 814 -0.08 17.97 -32.51
C LEU A 814 0.19 19.46 -32.77
N GLY A 815 -0.85 20.27 -32.95
CA GLY A 815 -0.73 21.72 -33.06
C GLY A 815 -0.11 22.34 -31.81
N ILE A 816 -0.59 21.95 -30.63
CA ILE A 816 -0.12 22.47 -29.34
C ILE A 816 1.31 21.98 -29.04
N LEU A 817 1.65 20.73 -29.36
CA LEU A 817 3.02 20.20 -29.25
C LEU A 817 4.02 21.10 -29.98
N LYS A 818 3.68 21.54 -31.18
CA LYS A 818 4.53 22.43 -31.98
C LYS A 818 4.71 23.81 -31.36
N THR A 819 3.64 24.35 -30.76
CA THR A 819 3.67 25.64 -30.06
C THR A 819 4.62 25.63 -28.87
N TYR A 820 4.65 24.53 -28.11
CA TYR A 820 5.51 24.37 -26.93
C TYR A 820 6.87 23.73 -27.23
N MET A 821 7.24 23.52 -28.50
CA MET A 821 8.53 22.91 -28.89
C MET A 821 8.74 21.47 -28.40
N LEU A 822 7.65 20.71 -28.21
CA LEU A 822 7.68 19.32 -27.71
C LEU A 822 7.41 18.26 -28.80
N GLU A 823 7.21 18.68 -30.04
CA GLU A 823 7.20 17.74 -31.16
C GLU A 823 8.61 17.16 -31.35
N ARG A 824 8.69 15.90 -31.76
CA ARG A 824 9.97 15.15 -31.83
C ARG A 824 11.14 15.91 -32.50
N ARG A 825 10.89 16.71 -33.55
CA ARG A 825 11.94 17.45 -34.29
C ARG A 825 12.41 18.70 -33.55
N GLN A 826 11.67 19.15 -32.55
CA GLN A 826 11.97 20.34 -31.75
C GLN A 826 12.72 19.98 -30.46
N LEU A 827 12.80 18.71 -30.06
CA LEU A 827 13.53 18.31 -28.85
C LEU A 827 15.01 18.73 -28.84
N SER A 828 15.63 18.88 -30.01
CA SER A 828 17.00 19.35 -30.12
C SER A 828 17.19 20.80 -29.65
N THR A 829 16.13 21.61 -29.50
CA THR A 829 16.24 22.98 -28.99
C THR A 829 16.65 23.03 -27.53
N TYR A 830 16.43 21.96 -26.77
CA TYR A 830 16.83 21.84 -25.37
C TYR A 830 18.29 21.37 -25.21
N LEU A 831 18.96 21.03 -26.31
CA LEU A 831 20.34 20.55 -26.32
C LEU A 831 21.31 21.70 -26.57
N THR A 832 22.27 21.87 -25.67
CA THR A 832 23.42 22.76 -25.86
C THR A 832 24.57 21.95 -26.46
N PRO A 833 25.29 22.45 -27.48
CA PRO A 833 26.46 21.76 -27.98
C PRO A 833 27.57 21.74 -26.92
N VAL A 834 28.39 20.70 -26.98
CA VAL A 834 29.60 20.59 -26.17
C VAL A 834 30.61 21.67 -26.57
N GLU A 835 31.15 22.37 -25.58
CA GLU A 835 32.23 23.35 -25.77
C GLU A 835 33.58 22.66 -25.56
N GLU A 836 34.32 22.49 -26.66
CA GLU A 836 35.71 22.04 -26.63
C GLU A 836 36.61 23.22 -26.24
N LYS A 837 37.59 22.98 -25.37
CA LYS A 837 38.52 23.99 -24.87
C LYS A 837 39.81 24.06 -25.67
#